data_AF-A0A1F2JPG9-F1
#
_entry.id   AF-A0A1F2JPG9-F1
#
_cell.length_a   1.000
_cell.length_b   1.000
_cell.length_c   1.000
_cell.angle_alpha   90.00
_cell.angle_beta   90.00
_cell.angle_gamma   90.00
#
_symmetry.space_group_name_H-M   'P 1'
#
loop_
_entity.id
_entity.type
_entity.pdbx_description
1 polymer ?
#
loop_
_entity_poly.entity_id
_entity_poly.type
_entity_poly.pdbx_seq_one_letter_code
_entity_poly.pdbx_strand_id
1 'polypeptide(L)'
;MKSNRLFIFLVVFLTTVATPVFSQQNFNFSFDQPIINPWFKVGDTTAFKSGIDHDTYYSAKGALRIESIKKNSAFGGIMMWLPSNLKGDSIEVSAMIKRENIIAGSYASMMLRIDPKVFFDNMANRQMNGTKNWENIKLKTKLVPNQTEGISIAFFLSGEGKMWVDDVLITVDGKDITKEVGMFVPFAKGISEPASSGISDFNTTPEIDQRLVDLGRIWGFLKYRHPAVAQGKYDWDQQLFKSIDAIIRAKDNKSVEAHYAMLLDSLGATANYAKPQLENVVHEVDYSWIDGLSFNNDIKNKLRRIRYSNFDQHHYFGFAGGAGNVLFKNEKKYENVFSADAGFRLLALFRFWNMIEYFSPYKHLTDPKWDAVLKTAVPEMILSRDDRSYGLSLLKMVSQVKDAHTGLWSMPKGLINYYGKYRMPVEIRMIEGKAVVTKVFDSEKSGDKLSIGDVLISKEHKKIEEIRDSLWAYMSTPNEAVANRDLARKLVTSNSEIVPCELVRDGRPIKVDIAAIPSSQIKPASRDTVPFKMLDNNILYINHSLLRAKMITENRANWSKVKGIVIDNRNYPGDFLVFKLTPLLLTKPTDFVRFSSTSLQYPGTFVMSSPLQVGENTNDCYQGKVAILVNEDTQSSAEYHVMAYQAASNVKVFGSPTAGADGNVSSIELPGNQRTMLSGLGIYYPDQRETQRVGIKIDEIVKPSIKGIREGRDEVMEKALEYLSQ
;
A
#
# COMPACT_ATOMS: atom_id res chain seq x y z
N MET A 1 -12.23 -12.75 34.38
CA MET A 1 -11.98 -11.29 34.33
C MET A 1 -12.21 -10.81 32.90
N LYS A 2 -13.29 -10.06 32.68
CA LYS A 2 -13.73 -9.59 31.35
C LYS A 2 -12.84 -8.43 30.90
N SER A 3 -12.08 -8.62 29.82
CA SER A 3 -11.35 -7.57 29.11
C SER A 3 -12.15 -7.21 27.85
N ASN A 4 -12.88 -6.09 27.90
CA ASN A 4 -13.48 -5.48 26.71
C ASN A 4 -12.34 -4.87 25.87
N ARG A 5 -11.94 -5.54 24.78
CA ARG A 5 -11.07 -4.96 23.76
C ARG A 5 -11.94 -4.40 22.64
N LEU A 6 -12.08 -3.08 22.63
CA LEU A 6 -12.65 -2.32 21.52
C LEU A 6 -11.61 -2.32 20.38
N PHE A 7 -11.87 -3.04 19.29
CA PHE A 7 -11.09 -2.97 18.06
C PHE A 7 -11.51 -1.72 17.27
N ILE A 8 -10.61 -0.74 17.16
CA ILE A 8 -10.76 0.37 16.21
C ILE A 8 -9.90 0.07 14.99
N PHE A 9 -10.53 0.18 13.82
CA PHE A 9 -9.92 0.03 12.50
C PHE A 9 -8.71 0.97 12.35
N LEU A 10 -7.57 0.40 11.95
CA LEU A 10 -6.40 1.14 11.50
C LEU A 10 -6.69 1.71 10.09
N VAL A 11 -7.34 2.87 10.02
CA VAL A 11 -7.40 3.64 8.78
C VAL A 11 -6.18 4.54 8.75
N VAL A 12 -5.17 4.17 7.96
CA VAL A 12 -4.02 5.03 7.66
C VAL A 12 -4.46 6.08 6.65
N PHE A 13 -4.97 7.21 7.13
CA PHE A 13 -5.04 8.45 6.34
C PHE A 13 -3.76 9.24 6.55
N LEU A 14 -2.85 9.20 5.57
CA LEU A 14 -1.72 10.13 5.46
C LEU A 14 -2.23 11.40 4.77
N THR A 15 -2.65 12.40 5.56
CA THR A 15 -2.85 13.76 5.04
C THR A 15 -1.52 14.49 5.00
N THR A 16 -1.13 14.92 3.81
CA THR A 16 0.02 15.77 3.51
C THR A 16 -0.09 17.11 4.25
N VAL A 17 0.88 17.44 5.11
CA VAL A 17 1.07 18.80 5.62
C VAL A 17 2.25 19.40 4.87
N ALA A 18 1.99 20.37 4.00
CA ALA A 18 3.01 21.32 3.59
C ALA A 18 3.42 22.09 4.85
N THR A 19 4.68 21.98 5.28
CA THR A 19 5.17 22.61 6.51
C THR A 19 5.62 24.05 6.22
N PRO A 20 4.89 25.09 6.66
CA PRO A 20 5.54 26.35 7.00
C PRO A 20 6.48 26.12 8.19
N VAL A 21 7.46 27.00 8.37
CA VAL A 21 8.40 26.97 9.48
C VAL A 21 7.62 26.90 10.81
N PHE A 22 7.87 25.86 11.61
CA PHE A 22 7.12 25.54 12.84
C PHE A 22 7.12 26.68 13.88
N SER A 23 8.11 27.59 13.84
CA SER A 23 8.14 28.80 14.68
C SER A 23 7.06 29.85 14.31
N GLN A 24 6.32 29.64 13.23
CA GLN A 24 5.22 30.51 12.77
C GLN A 24 3.85 29.80 12.75
N GLN A 25 3.79 28.50 13.09
CA GLN A 25 2.53 27.75 13.01
C GLN A 25 1.69 27.95 14.28
N ASN A 26 0.53 28.59 14.13
CA ASN A 26 -0.45 28.69 15.20
C ASN A 26 -1.26 27.38 15.29
N PHE A 27 -1.05 26.61 16.35
CA PHE A 27 -1.74 25.33 16.59
C PHE A 27 -3.18 25.48 17.07
N ASN A 28 -3.62 26.70 17.41
CA ASN A 28 -5.00 26.99 17.83
C ASN A 28 -5.48 26.10 19.00
N PHE A 29 -4.63 25.90 20.02
CA PHE A 29 -4.97 25.13 21.22
C PHE A 29 -6.05 25.79 22.09
N SER A 30 -6.26 27.09 21.91
CA SER A 30 -7.35 27.89 22.50
C SER A 30 -8.68 27.77 21.75
N PHE A 31 -8.70 27.18 20.54
CA PHE A 31 -9.88 27.11 19.68
C PHE A 31 -10.61 28.46 19.48
N ASP A 32 -9.87 29.54 19.38
CA ASP A 32 -10.38 30.89 19.09
C ASP A 32 -10.39 31.22 17.59
N GLN A 33 -9.79 30.36 16.76
CA GLN A 33 -9.77 30.44 15.30
C GLN A 33 -10.49 29.25 14.65
N PRO A 34 -10.96 29.37 13.39
CA PRO A 34 -11.58 28.25 12.67
C PRO A 34 -10.71 26.98 12.64
N ILE A 35 -11.37 25.82 12.60
CA ILE A 35 -10.69 24.52 12.52
C ILE A 35 -10.07 24.36 11.12
N ILE A 36 -8.76 24.61 11.06
CA ILE A 36 -7.92 24.42 9.88
C ILE A 36 -6.68 23.59 10.27
N ASN A 37 -5.92 23.15 9.26
CA ASN A 37 -4.64 22.45 9.44
C ASN A 37 -3.76 23.19 10.47
N PRO A 38 -3.23 22.54 11.52
CA PRO A 38 -2.98 21.10 11.66
C PRO A 38 -4.13 20.25 12.23
N TRP A 39 -5.27 20.84 12.57
CA TRP A 39 -6.48 20.09 12.95
C TRP A 39 -7.27 19.67 11.73
N PHE A 40 -7.71 18.40 11.70
CA PHE A 40 -8.59 17.89 10.66
C PHE A 40 -9.71 17.04 11.24
N LYS A 41 -10.84 17.01 10.53
CA LYS A 41 -12.03 16.27 10.96
C LYS A 41 -11.82 14.77 10.77
N VAL A 42 -12.29 13.99 11.73
CA VAL A 42 -12.25 12.53 11.73
C VAL A 42 -13.62 11.96 12.08
N GLY A 43 -13.88 10.72 11.65
CA GLY A 43 -15.18 10.07 11.82
C GLY A 43 -16.21 10.47 10.76
N ASP A 44 -17.49 10.26 11.06
CA ASP A 44 -18.59 10.49 10.12
C ASP A 44 -18.99 11.98 10.08
N THR A 45 -18.43 12.73 9.14
CA THR A 45 -18.72 14.15 8.95
C THR A 45 -20.14 14.42 8.41
N THR A 46 -20.92 13.39 8.08
CA THR A 46 -22.33 13.52 7.66
C THR A 46 -23.30 13.38 8.83
N ALA A 47 -22.80 12.84 9.95
CA ALA A 47 -23.51 12.59 11.20
C ALA A 47 -23.12 13.57 12.31
N PHE A 48 -21.92 14.16 12.22
CA PHE A 48 -21.37 15.08 13.21
C PHE A 48 -20.95 16.40 12.59
N LYS A 49 -21.21 17.48 13.31
CA LYS A 49 -20.75 18.83 12.97
C LYS A 49 -19.70 19.27 13.99
N SER A 50 -18.57 19.77 13.48
CA SER A 50 -17.52 20.38 14.29
C SER A 50 -17.25 21.79 13.82
N GLY A 51 -17.15 22.74 14.76
CA GLY A 51 -16.91 24.16 14.51
C GLY A 51 -16.53 24.89 15.80
N ILE A 52 -16.25 26.18 15.69
CA ILE A 52 -15.99 27.03 16.85
C ILE A 52 -17.30 27.64 17.34
N ASP A 53 -17.56 27.51 18.63
CA ASP A 53 -18.68 28.13 19.34
C ASP A 53 -18.14 29.33 20.13
N HIS A 54 -18.62 30.52 19.78
CA HIS A 54 -18.24 31.77 20.42
C HIS A 54 -19.22 32.19 21.53
N ASP A 55 -20.30 31.43 21.75
CA ASP A 55 -21.28 31.69 22.81
C ASP A 55 -21.04 30.81 24.03
N THR A 56 -20.57 29.58 23.83
CA THR A 56 -20.24 28.63 24.89
C THR A 56 -18.76 28.28 24.88
N TYR A 57 -17.99 28.92 25.76
CA TYR A 57 -16.54 28.71 25.91
C TYR A 57 -16.12 28.75 27.39
N TYR A 58 -14.88 28.34 27.67
CA TYR A 58 -14.24 28.40 28.98
C TYR A 58 -13.22 29.54 29.05
N SER A 59 -12.42 29.74 28.00
CA SER A 59 -11.44 30.81 27.85
C SER A 59 -11.93 31.89 26.87
N ALA A 60 -11.49 33.14 27.03
CA ALA A 60 -12.20 34.36 26.61
C ALA A 60 -12.54 34.56 25.10
N LYS A 61 -12.30 33.61 24.19
CA LYS A 61 -12.37 33.83 22.73
C LYS A 61 -13.06 32.73 21.89
N GLY A 62 -13.41 31.58 22.44
CA GLY A 62 -14.16 30.52 21.73
C GLY A 62 -13.83 29.11 22.22
N ALA A 63 -14.64 28.12 21.84
CA ALA A 63 -14.36 26.71 22.11
C ALA A 63 -14.72 25.83 20.92
N LEU A 64 -14.00 24.70 20.76
CA LEU A 64 -14.38 23.67 19.80
C LEU A 64 -15.68 23.03 20.24
N ARG A 65 -16.72 23.09 19.41
CA ARG A 65 -17.96 22.35 19.57
C ARG A 65 -18.03 21.16 18.62
N ILE A 66 -18.40 20.01 19.15
CA ILE A 66 -18.71 18.79 18.38
C ILE A 66 -20.13 18.37 18.75
N GLU A 67 -21.00 18.24 17.76
CA GLU A 67 -22.39 17.85 17.96
C GLU A 67 -22.84 16.78 16.98
N SER A 68 -23.66 15.85 17.46
CA SER A 68 -24.38 14.92 16.61
C SER A 68 -25.57 15.64 15.94
N ILE A 69 -25.70 15.53 14.62
CA ILE A 69 -26.83 16.08 13.86
C ILE A 69 -27.82 15.02 13.38
N LYS A 70 -27.50 13.73 13.58
CA LYS A 70 -28.35 12.58 13.27
C LYS A 70 -28.24 11.54 14.37
N LYS A 71 -29.29 10.74 14.56
CA LYS A 71 -29.25 9.55 15.44
C LYS A 71 -28.39 8.46 14.80
N ASN A 72 -27.32 8.05 15.48
CA ASN A 72 -26.45 6.95 15.06
C ASN A 72 -25.51 6.55 16.22
N SER A 73 -24.76 5.46 16.02
CA SER A 73 -23.72 4.99 16.95
C SER A 73 -22.29 5.25 16.43
N ALA A 74 -22.14 6.05 15.38
CA ALA A 74 -20.83 6.43 14.84
C ALA A 74 -20.16 7.46 15.75
N PHE A 75 -18.97 7.91 15.36
CA PHE A 75 -18.26 8.99 16.03
C PHE A 75 -17.87 10.08 15.04
N GLY A 76 -17.66 11.28 15.54
CA GLY A 76 -17.09 12.40 14.80
C GLY A 76 -16.33 13.34 15.71
N GLY A 77 -15.34 14.02 15.16
CA GLY A 77 -14.53 14.97 15.91
C GLY A 77 -13.37 15.52 15.12
N ILE A 78 -12.33 15.95 15.84
CA ILE A 78 -11.09 16.45 15.24
C ILE A 78 -9.86 15.75 15.80
N MET A 79 -8.81 15.69 14.99
CA MET A 79 -7.53 15.12 15.34
C MET A 79 -6.40 16.02 14.82
N MET A 80 -5.26 15.97 15.51
CA MET A 80 -4.02 16.60 15.11
C MET A 80 -2.85 15.65 15.38
N TRP A 81 -1.85 15.69 14.50
CA TRP A 81 -0.55 15.09 14.72
C TRP A 81 0.43 16.14 15.26
N LEU A 82 1.06 15.84 16.39
CA LEU A 82 2.23 16.57 16.88
C LEU A 82 3.50 16.02 16.22
N PRO A 83 4.56 16.83 16.10
CA PRO A 83 5.89 16.34 15.74
C PRO A 83 6.37 15.22 16.67
N SER A 84 7.01 14.20 16.12
CA SER A 84 7.53 13.04 16.88
C SER A 84 8.88 13.28 17.56
N ASN A 85 9.49 14.45 17.36
CA ASN A 85 10.82 14.84 17.83
C ASN A 85 10.84 15.57 19.19
N LEU A 86 9.84 15.33 20.05
CA LEU A 86 9.83 15.88 21.41
C LEU A 86 10.93 15.24 22.27
N LYS A 87 11.68 16.06 23.00
CA LYS A 87 12.62 15.62 24.05
C LYS A 87 11.93 15.63 25.40
N GLY A 88 12.05 14.54 26.15
CA GLY A 88 11.58 14.43 27.52
C GLY A 88 11.20 13.01 27.89
N ASP A 89 10.92 12.79 29.17
CA ASP A 89 10.57 11.48 29.73
C ASP A 89 9.06 11.30 29.90
N SER A 90 8.29 12.38 29.87
CA SER A 90 6.84 12.37 30.08
C SER A 90 6.12 13.42 29.26
N ILE A 91 4.88 13.09 28.86
CA ILE A 91 3.96 14.01 28.20
C ILE A 91 2.60 13.98 28.91
N GLU A 92 2.02 15.14 29.15
CA GLU A 92 0.67 15.32 29.68
C GLU A 92 -0.12 16.21 28.71
N VAL A 93 -1.32 15.77 28.35
CA VAL A 93 -2.31 16.56 27.61
C VAL A 93 -3.50 16.79 28.54
N SER A 94 -3.91 18.04 28.69
CA SER A 94 -5.12 18.41 29.40
C SER A 94 -6.02 19.32 28.58
N ALA A 95 -7.32 19.26 28.81
CA ALA A 95 -8.30 20.14 28.18
C ALA A 95 -9.52 20.31 29.07
N MET A 96 -10.15 21.49 29.00
CA MET A 96 -11.45 21.72 29.61
C MET A 96 -12.53 21.18 28.68
N ILE A 97 -13.36 20.27 29.19
CA ILE A 97 -14.43 19.63 28.42
C ILE A 97 -15.78 19.90 29.08
N LYS A 98 -16.75 20.38 28.30
CA LYS A 98 -18.17 20.51 28.70
C LYS A 98 -19.01 19.56 27.86
N ARG A 99 -20.07 18.99 28.44
CA ARG A 99 -20.92 17.98 27.79
C ARG A 99 -22.39 18.32 28.02
N GLU A 100 -23.20 18.16 26.98
CA GLU A 100 -24.64 18.37 27.02
C GLU A 100 -25.36 17.23 26.32
N ASN A 101 -26.33 16.63 27.03
CA ASN A 101 -27.26 15.64 26.51
C ASN A 101 -26.59 14.46 25.79
N ILE A 102 -25.44 14.02 26.30
CA ILE A 102 -24.80 12.80 25.81
C ILE A 102 -25.58 11.59 26.36
N ILE A 103 -26.37 10.94 25.52
CA ILE A 103 -27.32 9.91 25.97
C ILE A 103 -26.62 8.61 26.39
N ALA A 104 -27.36 7.71 27.03
CA ALA A 104 -26.86 6.37 27.36
C ALA A 104 -26.40 5.63 26.09
N GLY A 105 -25.20 5.04 26.13
CA GLY A 105 -24.54 4.42 24.97
C GLY A 105 -23.72 5.37 24.10
N SER A 106 -23.74 6.67 24.40
CA SER A 106 -22.91 7.71 23.77
C SER A 106 -21.87 8.24 24.76
N TYR A 107 -20.76 8.81 24.27
CA TYR A 107 -19.71 9.36 25.13
C TYR A 107 -18.85 10.42 24.42
N ALA A 108 -18.40 11.42 25.18
CA ALA A 108 -17.31 12.30 24.78
C ALA A 108 -15.96 11.67 25.08
N SER A 109 -14.92 12.04 24.33
CA SER A 109 -13.57 11.51 24.50
C SER A 109 -12.49 12.51 24.16
N MET A 110 -11.37 12.41 24.89
CA MET A 110 -10.06 12.92 24.52
C MET A 110 -9.13 11.72 24.29
N MET A 111 -8.26 11.79 23.28
CA MET A 111 -7.30 10.75 22.95
C MET A 111 -5.88 11.29 22.95
N LEU A 112 -4.97 10.50 23.53
CA LEU A 112 -3.53 10.62 23.33
C LEU A 112 -2.99 9.28 22.83
N ARG A 113 -2.28 9.32 21.70
CA ARG A 113 -1.64 8.15 21.08
C ARG A 113 -0.20 8.47 20.74
N ILE A 114 0.68 7.53 21.03
CA ILE A 114 2.11 7.56 20.69
C ILE A 114 2.45 6.28 19.94
N ASP A 115 2.78 6.44 18.66
CA ASP A 115 3.09 5.38 17.70
C ASP A 115 4.55 4.91 17.80
N PRO A 116 4.85 3.67 17.37
CA PRO A 116 3.91 2.69 16.80
C PRO A 116 3.12 1.89 17.84
N LYS A 117 3.58 1.80 19.10
CA LYS A 117 2.89 1.12 20.22
C LYS A 117 3.36 1.63 21.61
N VAL A 118 3.76 2.89 21.72
CA VAL A 118 4.27 3.43 23.00
C VAL A 118 3.12 3.70 23.98
N PHE A 119 2.03 4.30 23.49
CA PHE A 119 0.87 4.62 24.33
C PHE A 119 -0.41 4.79 23.51
N PHE A 120 -1.55 4.39 24.08
CA PHE A 120 -2.87 4.69 23.53
C PHE A 120 -3.89 4.76 24.67
N ASP A 121 -4.48 5.92 24.88
CA ASP A 121 -5.66 6.09 25.71
C ASP A 121 -6.63 7.03 24.98
N ASN A 122 -7.83 6.52 24.72
CA ASN A 122 -8.92 7.23 24.04
C ASN A 122 -10.13 7.41 24.96
N MET A 123 -9.99 7.16 26.26
CA MET A 123 -11.01 7.35 27.28
C MET A 123 -12.36 6.64 27.06
N ALA A 124 -12.50 5.75 26.07
CA ALA A 124 -13.79 5.14 25.73
C ALA A 124 -14.36 4.31 26.90
N ASN A 125 -13.51 3.67 27.69
CA ASN A 125 -13.90 2.90 28.87
C ASN A 125 -14.40 3.78 30.04
N ARG A 126 -14.17 5.10 29.99
CA ARG A 126 -14.61 6.05 31.04
C ARG A 126 -16.07 6.49 30.84
N GLN A 127 -16.66 6.23 29.66
CA GLN A 127 -18.07 6.47 29.36
C GLN A 127 -18.57 7.86 29.79
N MET A 128 -17.90 8.93 29.32
CA MET A 128 -18.25 10.31 29.66
C MET A 128 -19.58 10.74 29.01
N ASN A 129 -20.68 10.33 29.63
CA ASN A 129 -22.07 10.58 29.22
C ASN A 129 -22.80 11.55 30.16
N GLY A 130 -24.01 11.95 29.78
CA GLY A 130 -24.83 12.93 30.47
C GLY A 130 -24.43 14.38 30.21
N THR A 131 -25.09 15.28 30.94
CA THR A 131 -24.79 16.72 30.92
C THR A 131 -23.89 17.06 32.10
N LYS A 132 -22.74 17.68 31.81
CA LYS A 132 -21.81 18.15 32.84
C LYS A 132 -21.18 19.45 32.39
N ASN A 133 -21.09 20.39 33.32
CA ASN A 133 -20.36 21.63 33.08
C ASN A 133 -18.85 21.37 32.92
N TRP A 134 -18.09 22.40 32.55
CA TRP A 134 -16.65 22.32 32.29
C TRP A 134 -15.90 21.53 33.36
N GLU A 135 -15.18 20.50 32.92
CA GLU A 135 -14.29 19.69 33.74
C GLU A 135 -12.91 19.58 33.08
N ASN A 136 -11.85 19.64 33.88
CA ASN A 136 -10.50 19.47 33.38
C ASN A 136 -10.18 17.98 33.22
N ILE A 137 -9.92 17.57 31.99
CA ILE A 137 -9.57 16.19 31.64
C ILE A 137 -8.09 16.11 31.35
N LYS A 138 -7.42 15.08 31.88
CA LYS A 138 -5.97 14.88 31.72
C LYS A 138 -5.62 13.47 31.24
N LEU A 139 -4.63 13.38 30.38
CA LEU A 139 -3.94 12.16 29.97
C LEU A 139 -2.44 12.35 30.12
N LYS A 140 -1.78 11.52 30.94
CA LYS A 140 -0.34 11.57 31.17
C LYS A 140 0.27 10.21 30.88
N THR A 141 1.42 10.21 30.21
CA THR A 141 2.17 8.99 29.93
C THR A 141 3.68 9.24 29.84
N LYS A 142 4.45 8.16 29.79
CA LYS A 142 5.87 8.19 29.50
C LYS A 142 6.09 8.53 28.03
N LEU A 143 7.01 9.45 27.76
CA LEU A 143 7.53 9.73 26.43
C LEU A 143 8.78 8.89 26.22
N VAL A 144 8.91 8.22 25.07
CA VAL A 144 10.09 7.41 24.73
C VAL A 144 10.63 7.92 23.39
N PRO A 145 11.36 9.05 23.34
CA PRO A 145 11.67 9.76 22.09
C PRO A 145 12.30 8.90 21.00
N ASN A 146 13.17 7.97 21.40
CA ASN A 146 13.87 7.02 20.55
C ASN A 146 12.98 5.89 19.99
N GLN A 147 11.75 5.75 20.47
CA GLN A 147 10.73 4.81 19.94
C GLN A 147 9.50 5.52 19.37
N THR A 148 9.36 6.83 19.60
CA THR A 148 8.21 7.62 19.16
C THR A 148 8.32 7.93 17.66
N GLU A 149 7.43 7.35 16.86
CA GLU A 149 7.34 7.64 15.42
C GLU A 149 6.26 8.69 15.10
N GLY A 150 5.25 8.83 15.97
CA GLY A 150 4.17 9.80 15.83
C GLY A 150 3.47 10.04 17.16
N ILE A 151 2.98 11.26 17.38
CA ILE A 151 2.15 11.61 18.53
C ILE A 151 0.86 12.24 18.00
N SER A 152 -0.30 11.74 18.39
CA SER A 152 -1.59 12.33 17.97
C SER A 152 -2.49 12.63 19.15
N ILE A 153 -3.19 13.76 19.06
CA ILE A 153 -4.22 14.18 20.01
C ILE A 153 -5.54 14.29 19.25
N ALA A 154 -6.62 13.79 19.83
CA ALA A 154 -7.96 13.92 19.25
C ALA A 154 -9.03 14.20 20.28
N PHE A 155 -10.10 14.84 19.83
CA PHE A 155 -11.33 15.06 20.58
C PHE A 155 -12.50 14.60 19.73
N PHE A 156 -13.34 13.71 20.25
CA PHE A 156 -14.48 13.20 19.49
C PHE A 156 -15.66 12.83 20.37
N LEU A 157 -16.84 12.93 19.76
CA LEU A 157 -18.11 12.49 20.30
C LEU A 157 -18.50 11.19 19.59
N SER A 158 -18.84 10.17 20.36
CA SER A 158 -19.44 8.94 19.85
C SER A 158 -20.91 8.90 20.25
N GLY A 159 -21.80 8.67 19.29
CA GLY A 159 -23.25 8.66 19.50
C GLY A 159 -23.88 10.06 19.56
N GLU A 160 -24.96 10.22 20.31
CA GLU A 160 -25.76 11.44 20.35
C GLU A 160 -25.38 12.36 21.51
N GLY A 161 -25.37 13.67 21.24
CA GLY A 161 -25.14 14.73 22.23
C GLY A 161 -24.31 15.88 21.68
N LYS A 162 -23.77 16.69 22.61
CA LYS A 162 -22.83 17.76 22.30
C LYS A 162 -21.68 17.77 23.30
N MET A 163 -20.51 18.15 22.83
CA MET A 163 -19.37 18.47 23.67
C MET A 163 -18.68 19.74 23.22
N TRP A 164 -18.09 20.45 24.17
CA TRP A 164 -17.18 21.57 23.93
C TRP A 164 -15.81 21.25 24.51
N VAL A 165 -14.76 21.72 23.85
CA VAL A 165 -13.35 21.60 24.26
C VAL A 165 -12.68 22.95 24.18
N ASP A 166 -11.95 23.31 25.23
CA ASP A 166 -11.24 24.58 25.36
C ASP A 166 -10.00 24.39 26.26
N ASP A 167 -9.11 25.38 26.30
CA ASP A 167 -7.91 25.44 27.14
C ASP A 167 -7.05 24.18 27.05
N VAL A 168 -6.71 23.77 25.82
CA VAL A 168 -5.84 22.60 25.58
C VAL A 168 -4.42 22.96 25.99
N LEU A 169 -3.91 22.28 27.01
CA LEU A 169 -2.55 22.41 27.52
C LEU A 169 -1.80 21.10 27.29
N ILE A 170 -0.59 21.21 26.73
CA ILE A 170 0.33 20.10 26.55
C ILE A 170 1.60 20.44 27.29
N THR A 171 2.02 19.56 28.19
CA THR A 171 3.29 19.69 28.90
C THR A 171 4.19 18.51 28.62
N VAL A 172 5.49 18.77 28.51
CA VAL A 172 6.53 17.74 28.46
C VAL A 172 7.45 17.97 29.65
N ASP A 173 7.59 16.96 30.50
CA ASP A 173 8.28 17.07 31.80
C ASP A 173 7.84 18.29 32.64
N GLY A 174 6.54 18.60 32.58
CA GLY A 174 5.92 19.71 33.31
C GLY A 174 6.10 21.10 32.67
N LYS A 175 6.81 21.20 31.54
CA LYS A 175 6.95 22.47 30.80
C LYS A 175 5.89 22.61 29.73
N ASP A 176 5.21 23.76 29.70
CA ASP A 176 4.14 24.09 28.75
C ASP A 176 4.69 24.28 27.32
N ILE A 177 4.44 23.31 26.45
CA ILE A 177 4.86 23.38 25.04
C ILE A 177 3.80 24.02 24.13
N THR A 178 2.66 24.44 24.68
CA THR A 178 1.64 25.19 23.91
C THR A 178 2.02 26.65 23.73
N LYS A 179 2.92 27.16 24.57
CA LYS A 179 3.40 28.56 24.58
C LYS A 179 4.91 28.70 24.33
N GLU A 180 5.70 27.66 24.62
CA GLU A 180 7.17 27.67 24.41
C GLU A 180 7.60 26.72 23.27
N VAL A 181 8.06 27.29 22.15
CA VAL A 181 8.51 26.56 20.94
C VAL A 181 9.95 25.99 21.08
N GLY A 182 10.58 26.15 22.25
CA GLY A 182 12.01 25.87 22.48
C GLY A 182 12.40 24.41 22.75
N MET A 183 11.44 23.47 22.83
CA MET A 183 11.72 22.06 23.15
C MET A 183 11.63 21.08 21.97
N PHE A 184 11.35 21.59 20.77
CA PHE A 184 11.50 20.79 19.54
C PHE A 184 12.98 20.69 19.20
N VAL A 185 13.49 19.47 19.02
CA VAL A 185 14.80 19.30 18.37
C VAL A 185 14.62 19.75 16.93
N PRO A 186 15.34 20.76 16.43
CA PRO A 186 15.34 20.99 15.00
C PRO A 186 15.71 19.65 14.35
N PHE A 187 14.86 19.14 13.46
CA PHE A 187 15.39 18.26 12.40
C PHE A 187 16.66 18.95 11.89
N ALA A 188 17.73 18.19 11.65
CA ALA A 188 18.96 18.72 11.06
C ALA A 188 18.56 19.83 10.09
N LYS A 189 18.94 21.07 10.46
CA LYS A 189 18.50 22.35 9.90
C LYS A 189 17.84 22.14 8.55
N GLY A 190 16.58 22.58 8.38
CA GLY A 190 15.90 22.59 7.09
C GLY A 190 16.79 23.19 6.00
N ILE A 191 17.60 22.34 5.38
CA ILE A 191 18.03 22.49 4.01
C ILE A 191 16.71 22.31 3.30
N SER A 192 16.12 23.42 2.81
CA SER A 192 15.07 23.34 1.81
C SER A 192 15.47 22.22 0.85
N GLU A 193 14.63 21.20 0.68
CA GLU A 193 14.94 20.12 -0.26
C GLU A 193 15.44 20.78 -1.53
N PRO A 194 16.68 20.51 -1.95
CA PRO A 194 17.29 21.31 -2.98
C PRO A 194 16.40 21.20 -4.22
N ALA A 195 15.97 22.34 -4.75
CA ALA A 195 15.08 22.37 -5.91
C ALA A 195 15.73 21.76 -7.16
N SER A 196 17.05 21.52 -7.11
CA SER A 196 17.83 20.83 -8.14
C SER A 196 18.94 19.98 -7.51
N SER A 197 19.30 18.88 -8.17
CA SER A 197 20.49 18.08 -7.86
C SER A 197 21.80 18.76 -8.26
N GLY A 198 21.74 19.82 -9.10
CA GLY A 198 22.90 20.43 -9.74
C GLY A 198 23.38 19.70 -10.99
N ILE A 199 22.72 18.60 -11.40
CA ILE A 199 23.06 17.82 -12.59
C ILE A 199 22.15 18.23 -13.75
N SER A 200 22.73 18.92 -14.73
CA SER A 200 22.06 19.23 -16.00
C SER A 200 21.94 18.00 -16.89
N ASP A 201 21.08 18.07 -17.91
CA ASP A 201 20.98 17.01 -18.91
C ASP A 201 22.32 16.78 -19.64
N PHE A 202 22.62 15.52 -19.89
CA PHE A 202 23.78 15.06 -20.65
C PHE A 202 23.37 13.93 -21.60
N ASN A 203 24.26 13.60 -22.54
CA ASN A 203 24.05 12.50 -23.49
C ASN A 203 24.67 11.21 -22.98
N THR A 204 24.08 10.09 -23.37
CA THR A 204 24.55 8.75 -23.00
C THR A 204 25.71 8.32 -23.89
N THR A 205 26.61 7.53 -23.33
CA THR A 205 27.60 6.74 -24.06
C THR A 205 27.72 5.40 -23.34
N PRO A 206 28.11 4.29 -24.02
CA PRO A 206 28.26 2.99 -23.36
C PRO A 206 29.17 3.03 -22.13
N GLU A 207 30.19 3.89 -22.15
CA GLU A 207 31.11 4.10 -21.03
C GLU A 207 30.46 4.84 -19.86
N ILE A 208 29.77 5.95 -20.11
CA ILE A 208 29.04 6.71 -19.07
C ILE A 208 27.93 5.84 -18.46
N ASP A 209 27.18 5.14 -19.30
CA ASP A 209 26.08 4.28 -18.88
C ASP A 209 26.61 3.18 -17.95
N GLN A 210 27.71 2.50 -18.32
CA GLN A 210 28.32 1.47 -17.48
C GLN A 210 28.86 2.03 -16.15
N ARG A 211 29.51 3.20 -16.17
CA ARG A 211 29.97 3.85 -14.92
C ARG A 211 28.81 4.22 -13.99
N LEU A 212 27.68 4.66 -14.54
CA LEU A 212 26.48 4.98 -13.77
C LEU A 212 25.75 3.73 -13.27
N VAL A 213 25.78 2.62 -14.02
CA VAL A 213 25.33 1.31 -13.52
C VAL A 213 26.16 0.89 -12.30
N ASP A 214 27.48 1.00 -12.38
CA ASP A 214 28.37 0.68 -11.26
C ASP A 214 28.14 1.62 -10.07
N LEU A 215 27.91 2.91 -10.32
CA LEU A 215 27.51 3.86 -9.28
C LEU A 215 26.20 3.46 -8.61
N GLY A 216 25.16 3.12 -9.37
CA GLY A 216 23.86 2.72 -8.83
C GLY A 216 23.98 1.52 -7.88
N ARG A 217 24.82 0.54 -8.25
CA ARG A 217 25.13 -0.62 -7.40
C ARG A 217 25.91 -0.23 -6.15
N ILE A 218 27.01 0.49 -6.30
CA ILE A 218 27.89 0.87 -5.18
C ILE A 218 27.15 1.78 -4.20
N TRP A 219 26.41 2.77 -4.69
CA TRP A 219 25.67 3.70 -3.84
C TRP A 219 24.62 2.99 -2.98
N GLY A 220 23.82 2.10 -3.56
CA GLY A 220 22.82 1.35 -2.79
C GLY A 220 23.42 0.25 -1.93
N PHE A 221 24.49 -0.39 -2.39
CA PHE A 221 25.29 -1.31 -1.57
C PHE A 221 25.77 -0.61 -0.30
N LEU A 222 26.42 0.54 -0.42
CA LEU A 222 26.88 1.33 0.71
C LEU A 222 25.71 1.83 1.57
N LYS A 223 24.57 2.20 0.95
CA LYS A 223 23.34 2.61 1.67
C LYS A 223 22.87 1.56 2.67
N TYR A 224 22.90 0.28 2.30
CA TYR A 224 22.36 -0.81 3.11
C TYR A 224 23.43 -1.66 3.82
N ARG A 225 24.72 -1.47 3.52
CA ARG A 225 25.82 -2.28 4.10
C ARG A 225 26.90 -1.46 4.81
N HIS A 226 27.02 -0.16 4.61
CA HIS A 226 28.07 0.62 5.26
C HIS A 226 27.62 1.14 6.64
N PRO A 227 28.29 0.80 7.76
CA PRO A 227 27.86 1.21 9.11
C PRO A 227 27.70 2.72 9.31
N ALA A 228 28.61 3.52 8.74
CA ALA A 228 28.52 4.97 8.84
C ALA A 228 27.28 5.55 8.11
N VAL A 229 26.85 4.93 7.01
CA VAL A 229 25.65 5.33 6.25
C VAL A 229 24.39 4.82 6.94
N ALA A 230 24.42 3.58 7.45
CA ALA A 230 23.35 2.98 8.24
C ALA A 230 22.99 3.80 9.49
N GLN A 231 23.93 4.57 10.04
CA GLN A 231 23.72 5.47 11.19
C GLN A 231 23.08 6.82 10.80
N GLY A 232 22.90 7.11 9.50
CA GLY A 232 22.34 8.38 9.03
C GLY A 232 23.27 9.58 9.19
N LYS A 233 24.60 9.36 9.22
CA LYS A 233 25.60 10.43 9.39
C LYS A 233 25.76 11.34 8.16
N TYR A 234 25.25 10.91 7.00
CA TYR A 234 25.45 11.57 5.72
C TYR A 234 24.11 11.82 5.02
N ASP A 235 23.99 12.94 4.32
CA ASP A 235 22.94 13.12 3.33
C ASP A 235 23.28 12.26 2.10
N TRP A 236 22.78 11.02 2.11
CA TRP A 236 23.20 10.01 1.14
C TRP A 236 22.72 10.30 -0.28
N ASP A 237 21.62 11.03 -0.44
CA ASP A 237 21.13 11.49 -1.74
C ASP A 237 22.03 12.63 -2.26
N GLN A 238 22.49 13.55 -1.40
CA GLN A 238 23.46 14.56 -1.80
C GLN A 238 24.81 13.94 -2.20
N GLN A 239 25.24 12.88 -1.50
CA GLN A 239 26.45 12.15 -1.86
C GLN A 239 26.32 11.44 -3.22
N LEU A 240 25.11 10.98 -3.57
CA LEU A 240 24.83 10.46 -4.91
C LEU A 240 25.05 11.54 -5.97
N PHE A 241 24.46 12.72 -5.80
CA PHE A 241 24.57 13.79 -6.80
C PHE A 241 26.02 14.23 -7.02
N LYS A 242 26.81 14.36 -5.95
CA LYS A 242 28.27 14.60 -6.07
C LYS A 242 28.98 13.50 -6.86
N SER A 243 28.59 12.25 -6.65
CA SER A 243 29.19 11.11 -7.35
C SER A 243 28.78 11.04 -8.82
N ILE A 244 27.53 11.42 -9.15
CA ILE A 244 27.08 11.55 -10.53
C ILE A 244 27.93 12.61 -11.25
N ASP A 245 28.07 13.82 -10.68
CA ASP A 245 28.87 14.90 -11.29
C ASP A 245 30.33 14.49 -11.52
N ALA A 246 30.96 13.86 -10.52
CA ALA A 246 32.34 13.37 -10.63
C ALA A 246 32.49 12.33 -11.76
N ILE A 247 31.54 11.39 -11.87
CA ILE A 247 31.60 10.32 -12.88
C ILE A 247 31.37 10.83 -14.29
N ILE A 248 30.39 11.72 -14.50
CA ILE A 248 30.09 12.23 -15.85
C ILE A 248 31.19 13.18 -16.37
N ARG A 249 31.96 13.81 -15.46
CA ARG A 249 33.11 14.66 -15.81
C ARG A 249 34.43 13.90 -15.89
N ALA A 250 34.47 12.64 -15.44
CA ALA A 250 35.69 11.86 -15.41
C ALA A 250 36.19 11.57 -16.83
N LYS A 251 37.45 11.93 -17.08
CA LYS A 251 38.11 11.75 -18.39
C LYS A 251 38.55 10.32 -18.65
N ASP A 252 38.72 9.53 -17.59
CA ASP A 252 39.23 8.16 -17.64
C ASP A 252 38.78 7.36 -16.40
N ASN A 253 39.01 6.03 -16.45
CA ASN A 253 38.69 5.14 -15.34
C ASN A 253 39.55 5.39 -14.08
N LYS A 254 40.75 5.97 -14.22
CA LYS A 254 41.59 6.34 -13.07
C LYS A 254 40.95 7.44 -12.23
N SER A 255 40.33 8.42 -12.88
CA SER A 255 39.59 9.50 -12.21
C SER A 255 38.37 8.96 -11.46
N VAL A 256 37.66 7.97 -12.05
CA VAL A 256 36.54 7.28 -11.41
C VAL A 256 37.01 6.47 -10.20
N GLU A 257 38.11 5.72 -10.32
CA GLU A 257 38.71 5.00 -9.20
C GLU A 257 39.12 5.93 -8.05
N ALA A 258 39.77 7.06 -8.37
CA ALA A 258 40.17 8.05 -7.37
C ALA A 258 38.96 8.59 -6.60
N HIS A 259 37.84 8.85 -7.28
CA HIS A 259 36.58 9.24 -6.63
C HIS A 259 36.08 8.17 -5.65
N TYR A 260 36.02 6.89 -6.06
CA TYR A 260 35.57 5.83 -5.17
C TYR A 260 36.52 5.57 -4.00
N ALA A 261 37.83 5.67 -4.21
CA ALA A 261 38.81 5.59 -3.13
C ALA A 261 38.56 6.69 -2.08
N MET A 262 38.44 7.94 -2.52
CA MET A 262 38.14 9.07 -1.64
C MET A 262 36.79 8.92 -0.93
N LEU A 263 35.75 8.46 -1.63
CA LEU A 263 34.44 8.22 -1.04
C LEU A 263 34.54 7.16 0.07
N LEU A 264 35.13 6.00 -0.20
CA LEU A 264 35.25 4.92 0.78
C LEU A 264 36.09 5.35 1.99
N ASP A 265 37.19 6.06 1.77
CA ASP A 265 38.04 6.57 2.85
C ASP A 265 37.29 7.58 3.73
N SER A 266 36.44 8.42 3.13
CA SER A 266 35.60 9.39 3.87
C SER A 266 34.53 8.75 4.76
N LEU A 267 34.17 7.49 4.52
CA LEU A 267 33.22 6.74 5.34
C LEU A 267 33.88 6.06 6.55
N GLY A 268 35.22 6.07 6.61
CA GLY A 268 36.01 5.53 7.70
C GLY A 268 36.30 4.04 7.57
N ALA A 269 37.14 3.55 8.49
CA ALA A 269 37.52 2.14 8.52
C ALA A 269 36.36 1.23 8.93
N THR A 270 36.34 0.03 8.37
CA THR A 270 35.26 -0.95 8.58
C THR A 270 35.82 -2.29 9.07
N ALA A 271 35.01 -3.04 9.84
CA ALA A 271 35.33 -4.41 10.19
C ALA A 271 35.26 -5.33 8.95
N ASN A 272 35.82 -6.53 9.06
CA ASN A 272 35.62 -7.59 8.07
C ASN A 272 34.49 -8.50 8.55
N TYR A 273 33.32 -8.40 7.93
CA TYR A 273 32.13 -9.15 8.30
C TYR A 273 32.10 -10.51 7.58
N ALA A 274 32.07 -11.59 8.37
CA ALA A 274 31.97 -12.95 7.83
C ALA A 274 30.58 -13.22 7.23
N LYS A 275 30.53 -14.11 6.24
CA LYS A 275 29.25 -14.60 5.69
C LYS A 275 28.48 -15.31 6.81
N PRO A 276 27.21 -14.99 7.05
CA PRO A 276 26.41 -15.70 8.04
C PRO A 276 26.14 -17.15 7.60
N GLN A 277 26.10 -18.06 8.56
CA GLN A 277 25.64 -19.43 8.36
C GLN A 277 24.13 -19.46 8.65
N LEU A 278 23.31 -19.51 7.61
CA LEU A 278 21.86 -19.50 7.71
C LEU A 278 21.29 -20.76 7.05
N GLU A 279 20.30 -21.36 7.70
CA GLU A 279 19.53 -22.47 7.13
C GLU A 279 18.32 -21.93 6.36
N ASN A 280 17.78 -22.74 5.43
CA ASN A 280 16.56 -22.43 4.68
C ASN A 280 16.58 -21.11 3.90
N VAL A 281 17.76 -20.73 3.36
CA VAL A 281 17.90 -19.55 2.49
C VAL A 281 17.14 -19.79 1.18
N VAL A 282 16.24 -18.88 0.85
CA VAL A 282 15.47 -18.88 -0.42
C VAL A 282 16.29 -18.23 -1.52
N HIS A 283 16.80 -17.02 -1.27
CA HIS A 283 17.72 -16.31 -2.15
C HIS A 283 18.54 -15.27 -1.38
N GLU A 284 19.63 -14.80 -1.98
CA GLU A 284 20.44 -13.72 -1.46
C GLU A 284 20.88 -12.72 -2.56
N VAL A 285 21.39 -11.56 -2.15
CA VAL A 285 22.08 -10.63 -3.05
C VAL A 285 23.34 -11.28 -3.62
N ASP A 286 23.50 -11.25 -4.94
CA ASP A 286 24.73 -11.68 -5.60
C ASP A 286 25.75 -10.55 -5.50
N TYR A 287 26.86 -10.79 -4.81
CA TYR A 287 27.96 -9.83 -4.66
C TYR A 287 29.10 -10.05 -5.68
N SER A 288 28.96 -10.97 -6.64
CA SER A 288 29.96 -11.24 -7.69
C SER A 288 30.25 -10.03 -8.57
N TRP A 289 29.31 -9.07 -8.66
CA TRP A 289 29.51 -7.82 -9.40
C TRP A 289 30.69 -6.99 -8.88
N ILE A 290 31.08 -7.13 -7.61
CA ILE A 290 32.25 -6.44 -7.03
C ILE A 290 33.53 -6.90 -7.74
N ASP A 291 33.61 -8.19 -8.08
CA ASP A 291 34.77 -8.77 -8.74
C ASP A 291 34.88 -8.29 -10.20
N GLY A 292 33.73 -8.07 -10.84
CA GLY A 292 33.60 -7.54 -12.20
C GLY A 292 33.88 -6.04 -12.37
N LEU A 293 34.00 -5.27 -11.27
CA LEU A 293 34.34 -3.85 -11.35
C LEU A 293 35.70 -3.66 -12.03
N SER A 294 35.85 -2.64 -12.87
CA SER A 294 37.13 -2.30 -13.50
C SER A 294 38.09 -1.55 -12.57
N PHE A 295 38.02 -1.80 -11.25
CA PHE A 295 38.77 -1.10 -10.21
C PHE A 295 39.94 -1.92 -9.67
N ASN A 296 40.91 -1.24 -9.06
CA ASN A 296 41.99 -1.88 -8.32
C ASN A 296 41.48 -2.74 -7.13
N ASN A 297 42.37 -3.61 -6.63
CA ASN A 297 42.04 -4.57 -5.56
C ASN A 297 41.77 -3.91 -4.20
N ASP A 298 42.29 -2.71 -3.93
CA ASP A 298 42.04 -2.01 -2.65
C ASP A 298 40.55 -1.67 -2.51
N ILE A 299 39.98 -1.02 -3.54
CA ILE A 299 38.55 -0.67 -3.58
C ILE A 299 37.68 -1.93 -3.49
N LYS A 300 37.99 -2.96 -4.29
CA LYS A 300 37.26 -4.24 -4.26
C LYS A 300 37.30 -4.86 -2.87
N ASN A 301 38.46 -4.88 -2.22
CA ASN A 301 38.61 -5.44 -0.87
C ASN A 301 37.83 -4.65 0.18
N LYS A 302 37.82 -3.31 0.11
CA LYS A 302 37.00 -2.46 0.99
C LYS A 302 35.51 -2.79 0.86
N LEU A 303 35.00 -2.98 -0.36
CA LEU A 303 33.61 -3.39 -0.61
C LEU A 303 33.32 -4.81 -0.10
N ARG A 304 34.21 -5.78 -0.39
CA ARG A 304 34.03 -7.18 0.06
C ARG A 304 33.93 -7.32 1.57
N ARG A 305 34.68 -6.53 2.34
CA ARG A 305 34.72 -6.57 3.81
C ARG A 305 33.37 -6.26 4.46
N ILE A 306 32.53 -5.45 3.83
CA ILE A 306 31.27 -4.97 4.41
C ILE A 306 30.01 -5.61 3.82
N ARG A 307 30.16 -6.53 2.84
CA ARG A 307 29.00 -7.11 2.15
C ARG A 307 28.07 -7.94 3.05
N TYR A 308 28.54 -8.31 4.25
CA TYR A 308 27.76 -9.00 5.28
C TYR A 308 27.65 -8.20 6.58
N SER A 309 27.78 -6.87 6.51
CA SER A 309 27.50 -6.01 7.66
C SER A 309 26.12 -6.31 8.23
N ASN A 310 26.05 -6.33 9.56
CA ASN A 310 24.85 -6.56 10.35
C ASN A 310 24.53 -5.34 11.21
N PHE A 311 23.24 -5.18 11.52
CA PHE A 311 22.74 -4.01 12.23
C PHE A 311 21.64 -4.40 13.21
N ASP A 312 21.58 -3.70 14.34
CA ASP A 312 20.44 -3.73 15.27
C ASP A 312 19.41 -2.64 14.95
N GLN A 313 19.85 -1.58 14.27
CA GLN A 313 19.03 -0.47 13.79
C GLN A 313 19.61 0.08 12.49
N HIS A 314 18.75 0.62 11.63
CA HIS A 314 19.17 1.22 10.36
C HIS A 314 18.39 2.50 10.06
N HIS A 315 19.08 3.52 9.55
CA HIS A 315 18.50 4.83 9.27
C HIS A 315 17.47 4.77 8.14
N TYR A 316 17.73 3.99 7.08
CA TYR A 316 16.87 3.96 5.89
C TYR A 316 15.78 2.88 5.89
N PHE A 317 15.81 1.92 6.82
CA PHE A 317 14.78 0.88 6.87
C PHE A 317 14.60 0.28 8.26
N GLY A 318 13.44 -0.32 8.47
CA GLY A 318 13.14 -1.19 9.60
C GLY A 318 12.10 -2.22 9.19
N PHE A 319 11.44 -2.85 10.16
CA PHE A 319 10.41 -3.84 9.90
C PHE A 319 9.19 -3.57 10.76
N ALA A 320 8.00 -3.80 10.20
CA ALA A 320 6.74 -3.64 10.90
C ALA A 320 6.61 -4.68 12.02
N GLY A 321 6.27 -4.24 13.24
CA GLY A 321 6.02 -5.14 14.35
C GLY A 321 4.79 -6.03 14.09
N GLY A 322 4.96 -7.35 14.21
CA GLY A 322 3.94 -8.33 13.83
C GLY A 322 4.24 -8.92 12.47
N ALA A 323 3.63 -8.38 11.40
CA ALA A 323 3.72 -8.96 10.05
C ALA A 323 5.16 -9.05 9.51
N GLY A 324 6.07 -8.16 9.91
CA GLY A 324 7.49 -8.28 9.56
C GLY A 324 7.86 -7.82 8.15
N ASN A 325 6.98 -7.14 7.42
CA ASN A 325 7.34 -6.52 6.14
C ASN A 325 8.24 -5.29 6.34
N VAL A 326 9.09 -5.00 5.36
CA VAL A 326 10.04 -3.87 5.42
C VAL A 326 9.31 -2.52 5.47
N LEU A 327 9.86 -1.59 6.25
CA LEU A 327 9.45 -0.19 6.32
C LEU A 327 10.61 0.67 5.85
N PHE A 328 10.45 1.37 4.73
CA PHE A 328 11.43 2.35 4.27
C PHE A 328 11.28 3.65 5.08
N LYS A 329 12.38 4.13 5.66
CA LYS A 329 12.42 5.28 6.56
C LYS A 329 13.32 6.36 5.98
N ASN A 330 13.04 7.61 6.31
CA ASN A 330 13.89 8.76 6.01
C ASN A 330 14.24 8.96 4.53
N GLU A 331 13.40 8.47 3.61
CA GLU A 331 13.51 8.75 2.18
C GLU A 331 12.84 10.09 1.85
N LYS A 332 13.61 11.02 1.29
CA LYS A 332 13.08 12.33 0.86
C LYS A 332 12.20 12.18 -0.37
N LYS A 333 11.06 12.88 -0.39
CA LYS A 333 10.05 12.78 -1.45
C LYS A 333 10.32 13.71 -2.62
N TYR A 334 11.00 14.83 -2.37
CA TYR A 334 11.34 15.82 -3.40
C TYR A 334 10.11 16.21 -4.21
N GLU A 335 9.11 16.81 -3.55
CA GLU A 335 7.78 17.02 -4.15
C GLU A 335 7.80 17.93 -5.40
N ASN A 336 8.78 18.84 -5.45
CA ASN A 336 8.89 19.89 -6.47
C ASN A 336 10.02 19.67 -7.48
N VAL A 337 10.41 18.43 -7.76
CA VAL A 337 11.44 18.16 -8.78
C VAL A 337 10.91 18.42 -10.20
N PHE A 338 11.80 18.93 -11.03
CA PHE A 338 11.58 19.06 -12.47
C PHE A 338 12.09 17.80 -13.17
N SER A 339 11.31 17.27 -14.12
CA SER A 339 11.74 16.10 -14.89
C SER A 339 12.96 16.36 -15.76
N ALA A 340 13.40 17.62 -15.95
CA ALA A 340 14.65 17.97 -16.63
C ALA A 340 15.91 17.76 -15.76
N ASP A 341 15.77 17.49 -14.46
CA ASP A 341 16.91 17.26 -13.57
C ASP A 341 17.36 15.78 -13.60
N ALA A 342 18.48 15.51 -14.28
CA ALA A 342 18.98 14.15 -14.49
C ALA A 342 19.37 13.45 -13.18
N GLY A 343 19.83 14.19 -12.18
CA GLY A 343 20.19 13.64 -10.87
C GLY A 343 18.99 13.03 -10.16
N PHE A 344 17.83 13.70 -10.18
CA PHE A 344 16.61 13.15 -9.58
C PHE A 344 16.06 11.94 -10.33
N ARG A 345 16.15 11.91 -11.67
CA ARG A 345 15.75 10.73 -12.45
C ARG A 345 16.61 9.51 -12.11
N LEU A 346 17.93 9.70 -12.00
CA LEU A 346 18.86 8.64 -11.59
C LEU A 346 18.68 8.24 -10.13
N LEU A 347 18.38 9.17 -9.23
CA LEU A 347 18.05 8.85 -7.83
C LEU A 347 16.80 7.98 -7.73
N ALA A 348 15.74 8.29 -8.49
CA ALA A 348 14.53 7.48 -8.51
C ALA A 348 14.84 6.03 -8.95
N LEU A 349 15.64 5.89 -10.02
CA LEU A 349 16.11 4.59 -10.50
C LEU A 349 16.93 3.84 -9.46
N PHE A 350 18.00 4.45 -8.94
CA PHE A 350 18.91 3.77 -8.02
C PHE A 350 18.23 3.44 -6.70
N ARG A 351 17.34 4.30 -6.20
CA ARG A 351 16.55 4.01 -5.00
C ARG A 351 15.65 2.80 -5.22
N PHE A 352 14.83 2.81 -6.27
CA PHE A 352 13.93 1.70 -6.56
C PHE A 352 14.68 0.39 -6.84
N TRP A 353 15.71 0.44 -7.69
CA TRP A 353 16.48 -0.74 -8.08
C TRP A 353 17.09 -1.45 -6.86
N ASN A 354 17.70 -0.68 -5.95
CA ASN A 354 18.31 -1.25 -4.75
C ASN A 354 17.26 -1.68 -3.71
N MET A 355 16.09 -1.03 -3.63
CA MET A 355 15.01 -1.49 -2.76
C MET A 355 14.52 -2.88 -3.17
N ILE A 356 14.38 -3.16 -4.46
CA ILE A 356 14.04 -4.50 -4.95
C ILE A 356 15.20 -5.48 -4.73
N GLU A 357 16.45 -5.06 -5.01
CA GLU A 357 17.64 -5.92 -4.87
C GLU A 357 17.78 -6.48 -3.44
N TYR A 358 17.52 -5.65 -2.43
CA TYR A 358 17.73 -6.00 -1.02
C TYR A 358 16.46 -6.41 -0.27
N PHE A 359 15.27 -6.03 -0.73
CA PHE A 359 14.05 -6.21 0.05
C PHE A 359 12.88 -6.87 -0.69
N SER A 360 13.07 -7.28 -1.95
CA SER A 360 12.07 -8.12 -2.62
C SER A 360 12.25 -9.60 -2.25
N PRO A 361 11.21 -10.26 -1.71
CA PRO A 361 11.20 -11.70 -1.43
C PRO A 361 11.09 -12.55 -2.71
N TYR A 362 10.89 -11.92 -3.86
CA TYR A 362 10.67 -12.57 -5.15
C TYR A 362 11.62 -12.05 -6.22
N LYS A 363 12.79 -11.54 -5.83
CA LYS A 363 13.79 -11.02 -6.78
C LYS A 363 14.19 -12.06 -7.83
N HIS A 364 14.22 -13.34 -7.47
CA HIS A 364 14.53 -14.43 -8.40
C HIS A 364 13.48 -14.61 -9.50
N LEU A 365 12.28 -14.02 -9.36
CA LEU A 365 11.19 -14.08 -10.33
C LEU A 365 11.05 -12.84 -11.23
N THR A 366 11.90 -11.82 -11.09
CA THR A 366 11.85 -10.64 -11.96
C THR A 366 12.12 -11.06 -13.41
N ASP A 367 11.42 -10.44 -14.36
CA ASP A 367 11.61 -10.71 -15.79
C ASP A 367 11.62 -9.38 -16.57
N PRO A 368 12.78 -8.96 -17.10
CA PRO A 368 14.05 -9.68 -17.19
C PRO A 368 14.75 -9.84 -15.83
N LYS A 369 15.87 -10.59 -15.82
CA LYS A 369 16.74 -10.68 -14.64
C LYS A 369 17.07 -9.29 -14.10
N TRP A 370 16.98 -9.12 -12.78
CA TRP A 370 17.01 -7.82 -12.15
C TRP A 370 18.28 -7.00 -12.43
N ASP A 371 19.41 -7.66 -12.63
CA ASP A 371 20.69 -7.03 -12.95
C ASP A 371 20.70 -6.36 -14.33
N ALA A 372 19.91 -6.88 -15.28
CA ALA A 372 19.75 -6.31 -16.62
C ALA A 372 18.90 -5.03 -16.59
N VAL A 373 17.93 -4.93 -15.68
CA VAL A 373 17.03 -3.77 -15.56
C VAL A 373 17.82 -2.49 -15.31
N LEU A 374 18.83 -2.51 -14.43
CA LEU A 374 19.65 -1.34 -14.17
C LEU A 374 20.40 -0.86 -15.42
N LYS A 375 20.96 -1.81 -16.20
CA LYS A 375 21.72 -1.52 -17.43
C LYS A 375 20.88 -0.84 -18.49
N THR A 376 19.62 -1.27 -18.65
CA THR A 376 18.70 -0.66 -19.62
C THR A 376 18.08 0.63 -19.11
N ALA A 377 17.79 0.72 -17.81
CA ALA A 377 17.08 1.86 -17.25
C ALA A 377 17.96 3.11 -17.08
N VAL A 378 19.28 2.97 -16.85
CA VAL A 378 20.19 4.12 -16.75
C VAL A 378 20.12 5.03 -17.98
N PRO A 379 20.39 4.55 -19.21
CA PRO A 379 20.31 5.41 -20.40
C PRO A 379 18.88 5.92 -20.64
N GLU A 380 17.85 5.12 -20.39
CA GLU A 380 16.45 5.54 -20.55
C GLU A 380 16.09 6.70 -19.61
N MET A 381 16.51 6.64 -18.34
CA MET A 381 16.30 7.72 -17.38
C MET A 381 17.06 8.99 -17.76
N ILE A 382 18.28 8.88 -18.28
CA ILE A 382 19.06 10.04 -18.75
C ILE A 382 18.33 10.74 -19.91
N LEU A 383 17.78 9.97 -20.85
CA LEU A 383 17.10 10.49 -22.04
C LEU A 383 15.65 10.95 -21.79
N SER A 384 15.09 10.68 -20.61
CA SER A 384 13.71 11.05 -20.24
C SER A 384 13.59 12.49 -19.73
N ARG A 385 13.72 13.46 -20.62
CA ARG A 385 13.90 14.89 -20.28
C ARG A 385 12.62 15.69 -20.07
N ASP A 386 11.46 15.03 -20.11
CA ASP A 386 10.15 15.66 -19.90
C ASP A 386 9.25 14.80 -19.01
N ASP A 387 8.20 15.41 -18.45
CA ASP A 387 7.30 14.75 -17.49
C ASP A 387 6.66 13.47 -18.03
N ARG A 388 6.39 13.39 -19.35
CA ARG A 388 5.76 12.22 -19.96
C ARG A 388 6.77 11.11 -20.17
N SER A 389 7.93 11.40 -20.78
CA SER A 389 8.98 10.39 -20.97
C SER A 389 9.47 9.84 -19.62
N TYR A 390 9.66 10.70 -18.62
CA TYR A 390 10.04 10.29 -17.27
C TYR A 390 8.97 9.41 -16.60
N GLY A 391 7.69 9.81 -16.68
CA GLY A 391 6.60 8.99 -16.15
C GLY A 391 6.52 7.60 -16.80
N LEU A 392 6.73 7.50 -18.12
CA LEU A 392 6.76 6.23 -18.84
C LEU A 392 7.98 5.37 -18.46
N SER A 393 9.15 5.99 -18.28
CA SER A 393 10.36 5.29 -17.83
C SER A 393 10.22 4.76 -16.41
N LEU A 394 9.57 5.51 -15.50
CA LEU A 394 9.21 5.00 -14.17
C LEU A 394 8.26 3.81 -14.25
N LEU A 395 7.17 3.92 -15.04
CA LEU A 395 6.23 2.80 -15.24
C LEU A 395 6.91 1.57 -15.80
N LYS A 396 7.77 1.75 -16.80
CA LYS A 396 8.52 0.67 -17.44
C LYS A 396 9.50 0.01 -16.48
N MET A 397 10.15 0.79 -15.62
CA MET A 397 11.04 0.27 -14.59
C MET A 397 10.29 -0.57 -13.55
N VAL A 398 9.19 -0.06 -12.99
CA VAL A 398 8.41 -0.80 -11.98
C VAL A 398 7.75 -2.06 -12.57
N SER A 399 7.37 -2.03 -13.85
CA SER A 399 6.75 -3.18 -14.54
C SER A 399 7.68 -4.37 -14.74
N GLN A 400 9.01 -4.18 -14.70
CA GLN A 400 9.98 -5.29 -14.83
C GLN A 400 10.01 -6.20 -13.59
N VAL A 401 9.44 -5.78 -12.46
CA VAL A 401 9.34 -6.62 -11.26
C VAL A 401 8.38 -7.79 -11.48
N LYS A 402 7.38 -7.63 -12.37
CA LYS A 402 6.33 -8.63 -12.64
C LYS A 402 5.59 -9.05 -11.37
N ASP A 403 5.18 -8.03 -10.61
CA ASP A 403 4.41 -8.16 -9.38
C ASP A 403 3.23 -7.19 -9.43
N ALA A 404 2.00 -7.69 -9.23
CA ALA A 404 0.80 -6.87 -9.27
C ALA A 404 0.75 -5.80 -8.16
N HIS A 405 1.60 -5.88 -7.13
CA HIS A 405 1.77 -4.82 -6.14
C HIS A 405 2.68 -3.68 -6.62
N THR A 406 3.57 -3.92 -7.58
CA THR A 406 4.62 -2.99 -8.02
C THR A 406 4.19 -2.15 -9.21
N GLY A 407 3.03 -1.51 -9.09
CA GLY A 407 2.58 -0.44 -9.99
C GLY A 407 2.97 0.95 -9.49
N LEU A 408 2.70 1.99 -10.29
CA LEU A 408 2.69 3.38 -9.80
C LEU A 408 1.29 3.69 -9.24
N TRP A 409 1.25 4.05 -7.95
CA TRP A 409 0.03 4.41 -7.21
C TRP A 409 -0.14 5.93 -7.08
N SER A 410 0.85 6.69 -7.52
CA SER A 410 0.75 8.12 -7.82
C SER A 410 0.29 8.34 -9.26
N MET A 411 -0.14 9.56 -9.58
CA MET A 411 -0.35 10.01 -10.96
C MET A 411 0.82 10.90 -11.38
N PRO A 412 1.81 10.40 -12.14
CA PRO A 412 2.89 11.25 -12.65
C PRO A 412 2.32 12.39 -13.50
N LYS A 413 2.89 13.60 -13.37
CA LYS A 413 2.39 14.82 -14.05
C LYS A 413 2.20 14.62 -15.55
N GLY A 414 3.16 13.98 -16.22
CA GLY A 414 3.10 13.74 -17.66
C GLY A 414 2.18 12.60 -18.11
N LEU A 415 1.59 11.85 -17.16
CA LEU A 415 0.71 10.72 -17.46
C LEU A 415 -0.77 10.96 -17.17
N ILE A 416 -1.15 12.15 -16.68
CA ILE A 416 -2.55 12.50 -16.33
C ILE A 416 -3.52 12.17 -17.47
N ASN A 417 -3.14 12.48 -18.72
CA ASN A 417 -3.95 12.22 -19.91
C ASN A 417 -3.47 11.02 -20.74
N TYR A 418 -2.44 10.28 -20.28
CA TYR A 418 -1.84 9.22 -21.09
C TYR A 418 -2.81 8.06 -21.32
N TYR A 419 -3.54 7.65 -20.27
CA TYR A 419 -4.49 6.55 -20.36
C TYR A 419 -5.90 6.96 -20.83
N GLY A 420 -6.21 8.26 -20.86
CA GLY A 420 -7.53 8.76 -21.23
C GLY A 420 -8.27 9.44 -20.09
N LYS A 421 -8.88 10.60 -20.36
CA LYS A 421 -9.72 11.36 -19.42
C LYS A 421 -11.20 10.93 -19.42
N TYR A 422 -11.67 10.31 -20.50
CA TYR A 422 -13.00 9.74 -20.64
C TYR A 422 -12.97 8.22 -20.57
N ARG A 423 -14.13 7.63 -20.33
CA ARG A 423 -14.30 6.19 -20.32
C ARG A 423 -15.66 5.77 -20.87
N MET A 424 -15.65 4.75 -21.71
CA MET A 424 -16.84 4.11 -22.23
C MET A 424 -17.63 3.50 -21.06
N PRO A 425 -18.97 3.68 -21.01
CA PRO A 425 -19.81 3.20 -19.91
C PRO A 425 -20.11 1.70 -20.02
N VAL A 426 -19.05 0.88 -20.09
CA VAL A 426 -19.12 -0.58 -20.14
C VAL A 426 -18.05 -1.22 -19.26
N GLU A 427 -18.30 -2.46 -18.86
CA GLU A 427 -17.28 -3.39 -18.39
C GLU A 427 -16.85 -4.28 -19.56
N ILE A 428 -15.54 -4.36 -19.78
CA ILE A 428 -14.94 -5.32 -20.70
C ILE A 428 -14.14 -6.33 -19.87
N ARG A 429 -14.20 -7.60 -20.25
CA ARG A 429 -13.28 -8.65 -19.78
C ARG A 429 -12.70 -9.39 -20.97
N MET A 430 -11.50 -9.95 -20.80
CA MET A 430 -10.91 -10.83 -21.81
C MET A 430 -11.48 -12.24 -21.63
N ILE A 431 -12.32 -12.68 -22.57
CA ILE A 431 -13.01 -13.98 -22.53
C ILE A 431 -12.71 -14.69 -23.85
N GLU A 432 -12.27 -15.95 -23.77
CA GLU A 432 -11.83 -16.72 -24.96
C GLU A 432 -10.77 -15.97 -25.80
N GLY A 433 -9.89 -15.21 -25.14
CA GLY A 433 -8.86 -14.40 -25.79
C GLY A 433 -9.36 -13.11 -26.45
N LYS A 434 -10.63 -12.74 -26.27
CA LYS A 434 -11.29 -11.60 -26.93
C LYS A 434 -11.76 -10.57 -25.92
N ALA A 435 -11.76 -9.29 -26.29
CA ALA A 435 -12.29 -8.21 -25.47
C ALA A 435 -13.83 -8.20 -25.54
N VAL A 436 -14.51 -8.70 -24.51
CA VAL A 436 -15.96 -8.91 -24.50
C VAL A 436 -16.64 -7.96 -23.54
N VAL A 437 -17.73 -7.32 -23.98
CA VAL A 437 -18.59 -6.50 -23.13
C VAL A 437 -19.35 -7.41 -22.16
N THR A 438 -19.07 -7.29 -20.87
CA THR A 438 -19.73 -8.10 -19.81
C THR A 438 -20.82 -7.32 -19.08
N LYS A 439 -20.75 -5.99 -19.07
CA LYS A 439 -21.79 -5.12 -18.52
C LYS A 439 -21.89 -3.85 -19.34
N VAL A 440 -23.10 -3.32 -19.44
CA VAL A 440 -23.38 -1.97 -19.95
C VAL A 440 -23.90 -1.14 -18.79
N PHE A 441 -23.27 -0.02 -18.51
CA PHE A 441 -23.69 0.89 -17.45
C PHE A 441 -24.71 1.88 -18.00
N ASP A 442 -25.73 2.16 -17.20
CA ASP A 442 -26.71 3.18 -17.53
C ASP A 442 -26.01 4.54 -17.63
N SER A 443 -26.05 5.11 -18.84
CA SER A 443 -25.66 6.49 -19.06
C SER A 443 -26.65 7.08 -20.04
N GLU A 444 -27.11 8.30 -19.76
CA GLU A 444 -28.01 9.08 -20.60
C GLU A 444 -27.49 9.25 -22.05
N LYS A 445 -26.22 8.89 -22.31
CA LYS A 445 -25.52 9.06 -23.59
C LYS A 445 -25.18 7.75 -24.34
N SER A 446 -25.37 6.56 -23.75
CA SER A 446 -24.81 5.31 -24.31
C SER A 446 -25.78 4.15 -24.52
N GLY A 447 -27.06 4.32 -24.16
CA GLY A 447 -28.03 3.24 -24.00
C GLY A 447 -28.18 2.23 -25.16
N ASP A 448 -27.95 2.64 -26.41
CA ASP A 448 -28.44 1.82 -27.54
C ASP A 448 -27.36 1.17 -28.43
N LYS A 449 -26.07 1.47 -28.20
CA LYS A 449 -25.01 1.09 -29.18
C LYS A 449 -24.19 -0.15 -28.80
N LEU A 450 -24.10 -0.50 -27.52
CA LEU A 450 -23.37 -1.68 -27.04
C LEU A 450 -24.30 -2.67 -26.37
N SER A 451 -23.98 -3.95 -26.49
CA SER A 451 -24.74 -5.04 -25.90
C SER A 451 -23.81 -6.02 -25.19
N ILE A 452 -24.32 -6.65 -24.13
CA ILE A 452 -23.59 -7.72 -23.43
C ILE A 452 -23.27 -8.83 -24.44
N GLY A 453 -22.02 -9.29 -24.45
CA GLY A 453 -21.52 -10.29 -25.39
C GLY A 453 -21.01 -9.76 -26.73
N ASP A 454 -21.01 -8.43 -26.94
CA ASP A 454 -20.27 -7.81 -28.03
C ASP A 454 -18.77 -8.05 -27.88
N VAL A 455 -18.09 -8.36 -28.98
CA VAL A 455 -16.63 -8.50 -29.03
C VAL A 455 -16.02 -7.24 -29.64
N LEU A 456 -15.23 -6.49 -28.88
CA LEU A 456 -14.50 -5.33 -29.37
C LEU A 456 -13.26 -5.78 -30.18
N ILE A 457 -13.15 -5.30 -31.43
CA ILE A 457 -12.07 -5.65 -32.37
C ILE A 457 -11.08 -4.50 -32.52
N SER A 458 -11.56 -3.26 -32.54
CA SER A 458 -10.72 -2.07 -32.62
C SER A 458 -11.36 -0.89 -31.90
N LYS A 459 -10.51 0.03 -31.46
CA LYS A 459 -10.87 1.29 -30.81
C LYS A 459 -9.96 2.39 -31.32
N GLU A 460 -10.53 3.53 -31.69
CA GLU A 460 -9.76 4.70 -32.19
C GLU A 460 -8.83 4.30 -33.34
N HIS A 461 -9.36 3.49 -34.26
CA HIS A 461 -8.67 2.95 -35.44
C HIS A 461 -7.46 2.04 -35.14
N LYS A 462 -7.29 1.59 -33.90
CA LYS A 462 -6.26 0.62 -33.51
C LYS A 462 -6.88 -0.70 -33.13
N LYS A 463 -6.28 -1.80 -33.61
CA LYS A 463 -6.70 -3.14 -33.20
C LYS A 463 -6.41 -3.36 -31.71
N ILE A 464 -7.19 -4.21 -31.05
CA ILE A 464 -6.98 -4.49 -29.62
C ILE A 464 -5.59 -5.07 -29.35
N GLU A 465 -5.05 -5.87 -30.27
CA GLU A 465 -3.70 -6.43 -30.18
C GLU A 465 -2.64 -5.33 -30.26
N GLU A 466 -2.81 -4.34 -31.13
CA GLU A 466 -1.89 -3.20 -31.24
C GLU A 466 -1.92 -2.34 -29.97
N ILE A 467 -3.10 -2.14 -29.38
CA ILE A 467 -3.24 -1.43 -28.10
C ILE A 467 -2.53 -2.22 -26.99
N ARG A 468 -2.77 -3.53 -26.89
CA ARG A 468 -2.09 -4.41 -25.93
C ARG A 468 -0.58 -4.29 -26.04
N ASP A 469 -0.04 -4.46 -27.24
CA ASP A 469 1.41 -4.47 -27.47
C ASP A 469 2.04 -3.12 -27.11
N SER A 470 1.32 -2.01 -27.35
CA SER A 470 1.77 -0.66 -26.95
C SER A 470 1.78 -0.42 -25.43
N LEU A 471 0.97 -1.15 -24.67
CA LEU A 471 0.83 -0.99 -23.22
C LEU A 471 1.66 -2.01 -22.43
N TRP A 472 2.02 -3.13 -23.05
CA TRP A 472 2.67 -4.27 -22.41
C TRP A 472 3.90 -3.89 -21.58
N ALA A 473 4.74 -2.99 -22.10
CA ALA A 473 5.95 -2.53 -21.43
C ALA A 473 5.69 -1.80 -20.09
N TYR A 474 4.47 -1.33 -19.85
CA TYR A 474 4.11 -0.48 -18.70
C TYR A 474 3.18 -1.19 -17.69
N MET A 475 2.88 -2.47 -17.91
CA MET A 475 1.97 -3.24 -17.07
C MET A 475 2.76 -4.20 -16.16
N SER A 476 2.76 -3.92 -14.86
CA SER A 476 3.36 -4.79 -13.85
C SER A 476 2.44 -5.98 -13.59
N THR A 477 2.60 -7.01 -14.41
CA THR A 477 1.67 -8.15 -14.44
C THR A 477 2.44 -9.44 -14.12
N PRO A 478 2.02 -10.16 -13.07
CA PRO A 478 2.71 -11.38 -12.64
C PRO A 478 2.39 -12.58 -13.55
N ASN A 479 1.21 -12.57 -14.20
CA ASN A 479 0.75 -13.58 -15.13
C ASN A 479 -0.21 -13.03 -16.20
N GLU A 480 -0.55 -13.87 -17.18
CA GLU A 480 -1.44 -13.51 -18.29
C GLU A 480 -2.85 -13.12 -17.83
N ALA A 481 -3.37 -13.74 -16.78
CA ALA A 481 -4.72 -13.45 -16.27
C ALA A 481 -4.81 -11.99 -15.76
N VAL A 482 -3.82 -11.56 -14.99
CA VAL A 482 -3.71 -10.16 -14.52
C VAL A 482 -3.41 -9.20 -15.68
N ALA A 483 -2.59 -9.60 -16.65
CA ALA A 483 -2.36 -8.78 -17.83
C ALA A 483 -3.64 -8.54 -18.62
N ASN A 484 -4.46 -9.58 -18.81
CA ASN A 484 -5.75 -9.48 -19.46
C ASN A 484 -6.75 -8.61 -18.69
N ARG A 485 -6.80 -8.75 -17.36
CA ARG A 485 -7.60 -7.90 -16.46
C ARG A 485 -7.25 -6.43 -16.62
N ASP A 486 -5.96 -6.11 -16.54
CA ASP A 486 -5.49 -4.74 -16.54
C ASP A 486 -5.58 -4.12 -17.95
N LEU A 487 -5.37 -4.92 -19.00
CA LEU A 487 -5.63 -4.51 -20.39
C LEU A 487 -7.10 -4.12 -20.56
N ALA A 488 -8.02 -4.98 -20.13
CA ALA A 488 -9.46 -4.73 -20.25
C ALA A 488 -9.88 -3.43 -19.55
N ARG A 489 -9.28 -3.11 -18.40
CA ARG A 489 -9.49 -1.84 -17.69
C ARG A 489 -9.00 -0.61 -18.48
N LYS A 490 -7.99 -0.76 -19.35
CA LYS A 490 -7.46 0.29 -20.26
C LYS A 490 -8.22 0.39 -21.58
N LEU A 491 -8.80 -0.71 -22.09
CA LEU A 491 -9.54 -0.69 -23.35
C LEU A 491 -10.76 0.24 -23.33
N VAL A 492 -11.33 0.46 -22.15
CA VAL A 492 -12.50 1.32 -21.97
C VAL A 492 -12.17 2.80 -21.80
N THR A 493 -10.90 3.21 -21.69
CA THR A 493 -10.52 4.62 -21.48
C THR A 493 -10.13 5.30 -22.80
N SER A 494 -10.40 6.61 -22.93
CA SER A 494 -10.14 7.40 -24.15
C SER A 494 -9.88 8.88 -23.82
N ASN A 495 -9.23 9.61 -24.72
CA ASN A 495 -9.11 11.06 -24.67
C ASN A 495 -10.21 11.80 -25.46
N SER A 496 -11.10 11.07 -26.13
CA SER A 496 -12.24 11.58 -26.90
C SER A 496 -13.56 11.32 -26.19
N GLU A 497 -14.52 12.21 -26.36
CA GLU A 497 -15.91 12.03 -25.91
C GLU A 497 -16.69 11.05 -26.79
N ILE A 498 -16.21 10.84 -28.02
CA ILE A 498 -16.79 9.90 -28.98
C ILE A 498 -15.68 8.95 -29.41
N VAL A 499 -15.88 7.66 -29.14
CA VAL A 499 -14.91 6.60 -29.37
C VAL A 499 -15.39 5.74 -30.54
N PRO A 500 -14.76 5.86 -31.73
CA PRO A 500 -15.09 4.99 -32.86
C PRO A 500 -14.55 3.59 -32.57
N CYS A 501 -15.43 2.60 -32.66
CA CYS A 501 -15.14 1.20 -32.38
C CYS A 501 -15.67 0.29 -33.50
N GLU A 502 -14.94 -0.79 -33.74
CA GLU A 502 -15.39 -1.91 -34.54
C GLU A 502 -15.61 -3.11 -33.61
N LEU A 503 -16.78 -3.75 -33.72
CA LEU A 503 -17.17 -4.87 -32.87
C LEU A 503 -17.79 -6.01 -33.69
N VAL A 504 -17.88 -7.19 -33.09
CA VAL A 504 -18.64 -8.33 -33.62
C VAL A 504 -19.81 -8.63 -32.69
N ARG A 505 -21.03 -8.59 -33.25
CA ARG A 505 -22.29 -8.97 -32.58
C ARG A 505 -22.93 -10.10 -33.39
N ASP A 506 -23.19 -11.22 -32.75
CA ASP A 506 -23.79 -12.41 -33.39
C ASP A 506 -23.11 -12.83 -34.71
N GLY A 507 -21.77 -12.73 -34.72
CA GLY A 507 -20.94 -13.07 -35.89
C GLY A 507 -20.88 -12.00 -36.99
N ARG A 508 -21.58 -10.87 -36.82
CA ARG A 508 -21.59 -9.76 -37.80
C ARG A 508 -20.69 -8.61 -37.33
N PRO A 509 -19.83 -8.07 -38.20
CA PRO A 509 -19.06 -6.87 -37.89
C PRO A 509 -19.97 -5.65 -37.86
N ILE A 510 -19.79 -4.77 -36.87
CA ILE A 510 -20.53 -3.53 -36.69
C ILE A 510 -19.53 -2.41 -36.38
N LYS A 511 -19.77 -1.23 -36.96
CA LYS A 511 -19.07 0.00 -36.63
C LYS A 511 -19.96 0.88 -35.79
N VAL A 512 -19.47 1.34 -34.65
CA VAL A 512 -20.24 2.17 -33.72
C VAL A 512 -19.37 3.29 -33.14
N ASP A 513 -19.98 4.46 -33.00
CA ASP A 513 -19.41 5.58 -32.26
C ASP A 513 -20.00 5.61 -30.85
N ILE A 514 -19.19 5.28 -29.86
CA ILE A 514 -19.61 5.15 -28.46
C ILE A 514 -19.36 6.47 -27.75
N ALA A 515 -20.39 7.02 -27.12
CA ALA A 515 -20.21 8.16 -26.23
C ALA A 515 -19.47 7.72 -24.96
N ALA A 516 -18.32 8.34 -24.69
CA ALA A 516 -17.58 8.18 -23.46
C ALA A 516 -17.90 9.33 -22.51
N ILE A 517 -17.91 9.04 -21.21
CA ILE A 517 -18.18 10.03 -20.17
C ILE A 517 -16.90 10.34 -19.39
N PRO A 518 -16.76 11.55 -18.79
CA PRO A 518 -15.62 11.87 -17.95
C PRO A 518 -15.42 10.78 -16.91
N SER A 519 -14.19 10.31 -16.73
CA SER A 519 -13.91 9.18 -15.83
C SER A 519 -14.34 9.47 -14.38
N SER A 520 -14.33 10.74 -13.98
CA SER A 520 -14.82 11.22 -12.68
C SER A 520 -16.35 11.11 -12.49
N GLN A 521 -17.11 10.97 -13.57
CA GLN A 521 -18.57 10.89 -13.55
C GLN A 521 -19.09 9.45 -13.62
N ILE A 522 -18.20 8.46 -13.76
CA ILE A 522 -18.62 7.06 -13.79
C ILE A 522 -19.10 6.67 -12.41
N LYS A 523 -20.39 6.35 -12.34
CA LYS A 523 -20.97 5.72 -11.16
C LYS A 523 -20.46 4.28 -11.08
N PRO A 524 -19.90 3.84 -9.94
CA PRO A 524 -19.64 2.43 -9.72
C PRO A 524 -20.94 1.65 -9.95
N ALA A 525 -20.83 0.46 -10.56
CA ALA A 525 -21.97 -0.45 -10.67
C ALA A 525 -22.63 -0.65 -9.30
N SER A 526 -23.95 -0.84 -9.27
CA SER A 526 -24.66 -1.21 -8.04
C SER A 526 -23.94 -2.41 -7.42
N ARG A 527 -23.36 -2.22 -6.24
CA ARG A 527 -22.70 -3.30 -5.51
C ARG A 527 -23.78 -4.10 -4.81
N ASP A 528 -23.60 -5.41 -4.78
CA ASP A 528 -24.36 -6.25 -3.87
C ASP A 528 -24.26 -5.65 -2.45
N THR A 529 -25.38 -5.63 -1.74
CA THR A 529 -25.48 -5.11 -0.37
C THR A 529 -25.73 -6.23 0.63
N VAL A 530 -25.93 -7.46 0.14
CA VAL A 530 -26.30 -8.62 0.94
C VAL A 530 -25.04 -9.44 1.26
N PRO A 531 -24.62 -9.51 2.53
CA PRO A 531 -23.38 -10.21 2.90
C PRO A 531 -23.48 -11.73 2.74
N PHE A 532 -24.68 -12.29 2.91
CA PHE A 532 -24.96 -13.70 2.69
C PHE A 532 -26.45 -13.90 2.41
N LYS A 533 -26.80 -14.95 1.67
CA LYS A 533 -28.18 -15.35 1.38
C LYS A 533 -28.31 -16.86 1.24
N MET A 534 -29.52 -17.37 1.47
CA MET A 534 -29.84 -18.76 1.16
C MET A 534 -30.22 -18.90 -0.31
N LEU A 535 -29.62 -19.86 -0.98
CA LEU A 535 -29.99 -20.33 -2.31
C LEU A 535 -30.86 -21.59 -2.18
N ASP A 536 -31.35 -22.06 -3.32
CA ASP A 536 -32.07 -23.33 -3.42
C ASP A 536 -31.25 -24.50 -2.83
N ASN A 537 -31.94 -25.58 -2.47
CA ASN A 537 -31.35 -26.77 -1.85
C ASN A 537 -30.60 -26.51 -0.53
N ASN A 538 -30.99 -25.46 0.20
CA ASN A 538 -30.41 -25.10 1.49
C ASN A 538 -28.89 -24.85 1.39
N ILE A 539 -28.45 -24.15 0.34
CA ILE A 539 -27.06 -23.75 0.14
C ILE A 539 -26.88 -22.30 0.60
N LEU A 540 -25.88 -22.05 1.45
CA LEU A 540 -25.53 -20.70 1.89
C LEU A 540 -24.56 -20.06 0.90
N TYR A 541 -24.93 -18.93 0.31
CA TYR A 541 -24.03 -18.06 -0.44
C TYR A 541 -23.47 -16.96 0.46
N ILE A 542 -22.15 -16.76 0.42
CA ILE A 542 -21.41 -15.74 1.16
C ILE A 542 -20.71 -14.81 0.16
N ASN A 543 -20.97 -13.51 0.28
CA ASN A 543 -20.20 -12.47 -0.39
C ASN A 543 -19.04 -12.02 0.52
N HIS A 544 -17.81 -12.42 0.18
CA HIS A 544 -16.65 -12.22 1.06
C HIS A 544 -16.32 -10.73 1.31
N SER A 545 -16.61 -9.85 0.34
CA SER A 545 -16.38 -8.41 0.49
C SER A 545 -17.26 -7.72 1.53
N LEU A 546 -18.42 -8.31 1.85
CA LEU A 546 -19.41 -7.74 2.77
C LEU A 546 -19.49 -8.49 4.09
N LEU A 547 -18.97 -9.71 4.14
CA LEU A 547 -18.96 -10.51 5.36
C LEU A 547 -18.09 -9.87 6.45
N ARG A 548 -18.56 -9.91 7.70
CA ARG A 548 -17.84 -9.41 8.89
C ARG A 548 -17.81 -10.47 9.99
N ALA A 549 -16.77 -10.43 10.84
CA ALA A 549 -16.57 -11.41 11.90
C ALA A 549 -17.80 -11.61 12.81
N LYS A 550 -18.52 -10.53 13.10
CA LYS A 550 -19.74 -10.55 13.94
C LYS A 550 -20.85 -11.40 13.32
N MET A 551 -21.06 -11.27 12.01
CA MET A 551 -22.11 -12.01 11.28
C MET A 551 -21.86 -13.52 11.32
N ILE A 552 -20.59 -13.94 11.22
CA ILE A 552 -20.20 -15.35 11.37
C ILE A 552 -20.60 -15.86 12.76
N THR A 553 -20.30 -15.08 13.79
CA THR A 553 -20.58 -15.45 15.19
C THR A 553 -22.09 -15.58 15.43
N GLU A 554 -22.86 -14.60 14.97
CA GLU A 554 -24.32 -14.54 15.17
C GLU A 554 -25.06 -15.64 14.40
N ASN A 555 -24.53 -16.11 13.27
CA ASN A 555 -25.22 -17.08 12.41
C ASN A 555 -24.66 -18.50 12.48
N ARG A 556 -23.61 -18.75 13.27
CA ARG A 556 -22.89 -20.04 13.35
C ARG A 556 -23.81 -21.24 13.52
N ALA A 557 -24.78 -21.16 14.43
CA ALA A 557 -25.72 -22.26 14.71
C ALA A 557 -26.70 -22.57 13.57
N ASN A 558 -26.96 -21.59 12.69
CA ASN A 558 -27.79 -21.78 11.51
C ASN A 558 -26.94 -22.28 10.34
N TRP A 559 -25.75 -21.70 10.16
CA TRP A 559 -24.82 -22.10 9.09
C TRP A 559 -24.30 -23.53 9.27
N SER A 560 -24.25 -24.05 10.49
CA SER A 560 -23.89 -25.46 10.71
C SER A 560 -24.92 -26.46 10.13
N LYS A 561 -26.14 -26.01 9.81
CA LYS A 561 -27.25 -26.85 9.34
C LYS A 561 -27.48 -26.79 7.82
N VAL A 562 -26.72 -25.98 7.09
CA VAL A 562 -26.88 -25.81 5.63
C VAL A 562 -26.26 -27.00 4.90
N LYS A 563 -26.79 -27.36 3.73
CA LYS A 563 -26.29 -28.51 2.94
C LYS A 563 -24.91 -28.24 2.35
N GLY A 564 -24.67 -27.00 1.92
CA GLY A 564 -23.40 -26.57 1.35
C GLY A 564 -23.19 -25.07 1.52
N ILE A 565 -21.94 -24.62 1.39
CA ILE A 565 -21.56 -23.21 1.45
C ILE A 565 -20.83 -22.82 0.17
N VAL A 566 -21.22 -21.72 -0.46
CA VAL A 566 -20.46 -21.03 -1.50
C VAL A 566 -19.85 -19.76 -0.90
N ILE A 567 -18.54 -19.60 -1.02
CA ILE A 567 -17.83 -18.36 -0.67
C ILE A 567 -17.36 -17.71 -1.97
N ASP A 568 -17.96 -16.57 -2.34
CA ASP A 568 -17.54 -15.82 -3.51
C ASP A 568 -16.35 -14.89 -3.18
N ASN A 569 -15.15 -15.39 -3.47
CA ASN A 569 -13.87 -14.72 -3.25
C ASN A 569 -13.30 -14.10 -4.55
N ARG A 570 -14.14 -14.00 -5.60
CA ARG A 570 -13.90 -13.09 -6.74
C ARG A 570 -14.03 -11.64 -6.28
N ASN A 571 -14.73 -11.41 -5.17
CA ASN A 571 -14.80 -10.13 -4.48
C ASN A 571 -13.74 -10.08 -3.37
N TYR A 572 -12.98 -8.97 -3.30
CA TYR A 572 -11.92 -8.83 -2.30
C TYR A 572 -12.48 -8.82 -0.87
N PRO A 573 -11.89 -9.56 0.10
CA PRO A 573 -12.35 -9.62 1.49
C PRO A 573 -12.55 -8.25 2.15
N GLY A 574 -13.68 -8.05 2.81
CA GLY A 574 -13.96 -6.79 3.51
C GLY A 574 -13.54 -6.77 4.99
N ASP A 575 -13.08 -7.91 5.51
CA ASP A 575 -12.59 -8.10 6.88
C ASP A 575 -11.54 -9.22 6.86
N PHE A 576 -10.68 -9.30 7.88
CA PHE A 576 -9.67 -10.36 7.98
C PHE A 576 -10.25 -11.57 8.71
N LEU A 577 -10.77 -12.54 7.94
CA LEU A 577 -11.63 -13.62 8.43
C LEU A 577 -10.94 -14.97 8.56
N VAL A 578 -9.63 -15.08 8.26
CA VAL A 578 -8.84 -16.31 8.38
C VAL A 578 -9.09 -17.02 9.71
N PHE A 579 -8.94 -16.32 10.84
CA PHE A 579 -9.10 -16.89 12.18
C PHE A 579 -10.55 -16.98 12.67
N LYS A 580 -11.53 -16.63 11.82
CA LYS A 580 -12.97 -16.74 12.13
C LYS A 580 -13.65 -17.85 11.34
N LEU A 581 -13.25 -18.05 10.09
CA LEU A 581 -13.80 -19.11 9.26
C LEU A 581 -13.03 -20.43 9.42
N THR A 582 -11.70 -20.42 9.58
CA THR A 582 -10.95 -21.68 9.70
C THR A 582 -11.34 -22.54 10.92
N PRO A 583 -11.71 -21.99 12.11
CA PRO A 583 -12.23 -22.83 13.21
C PRO A 583 -13.60 -23.45 12.92
N LEU A 584 -14.32 -22.97 11.89
CA LEU A 584 -15.56 -23.60 11.42
C LEU A 584 -15.31 -24.69 10.39
N LEU A 585 -14.11 -24.76 9.81
CA LEU A 585 -13.78 -25.67 8.70
C LEU A 585 -12.83 -26.80 9.14
N LEU A 586 -12.02 -26.56 10.18
CA LEU A 586 -10.99 -27.48 10.65
C LEU A 586 -11.30 -28.01 12.04
N THR A 587 -10.98 -29.28 12.29
CA THR A 587 -11.09 -29.93 13.61
C THR A 587 -9.83 -29.78 14.46
N LYS A 588 -8.70 -29.42 13.85
CA LYS A 588 -7.40 -29.26 14.50
C LYS A 588 -6.56 -28.20 13.79
N PRO A 589 -5.57 -27.61 14.48
CA PRO A 589 -4.55 -26.78 13.85
C PRO A 589 -3.89 -27.50 12.67
N THR A 590 -3.83 -26.82 11.52
CA THR A 590 -3.32 -27.38 10.26
C THR A 590 -2.41 -26.36 9.58
N ASP A 591 -1.24 -26.83 9.11
CA ASP A 591 -0.29 -26.00 8.38
C ASP A 591 -0.94 -25.46 7.09
N PHE A 592 -0.77 -24.17 6.81
CA PHE A 592 -1.35 -23.57 5.59
C PHE A 592 -0.43 -22.59 4.85
N VAL A 593 0.59 -22.05 5.52
CA VAL A 593 1.47 -21.04 4.90
C VAL A 593 2.88 -21.06 5.48
N ARG A 594 3.88 -20.73 4.66
CA ARG A 594 5.23 -20.34 5.06
C ARG A 594 5.54 -18.94 4.54
N PHE A 595 6.41 -18.23 5.24
CA PHE A 595 6.87 -16.90 4.85
C PHE A 595 8.34 -16.94 4.46
N SER A 596 8.74 -16.13 3.49
CA SER A 596 10.15 -15.77 3.27
C SER A 596 10.36 -14.29 3.55
N SER A 597 11.35 -13.97 4.38
CA SER A 597 11.63 -12.57 4.78
C SER A 597 13.13 -12.33 4.96
N THR A 598 13.52 -11.06 4.91
CA THR A 598 14.86 -10.56 5.22
C THR A 598 14.88 -9.91 6.60
N SER A 599 16.07 -9.58 7.13
CA SER A 599 16.23 -8.98 8.46
C SER A 599 17.11 -7.73 8.47
N LEU A 600 17.19 -7.06 9.63
CA LEU A 600 18.14 -5.97 9.87
C LEU A 600 19.60 -6.47 9.87
N GLN A 601 19.82 -7.70 10.33
CA GLN A 601 21.15 -8.29 10.41
C GLN A 601 21.67 -8.69 9.03
N TYR A 602 20.79 -9.13 8.13
CA TYR A 602 21.18 -9.66 6.82
C TYR A 602 20.30 -9.10 5.70
N PRO A 603 20.26 -7.77 5.47
CA PRO A 603 19.47 -7.19 4.40
C PRO A 603 19.86 -7.79 3.05
N GLY A 604 18.88 -8.26 2.28
CA GLY A 604 19.10 -8.92 0.99
C GLY A 604 19.29 -10.43 1.06
N THR A 605 19.24 -11.05 2.24
CA THR A 605 19.19 -12.51 2.39
C THR A 605 17.82 -12.91 2.91
N PHE A 606 17.10 -13.74 2.15
CA PHE A 606 15.75 -14.17 2.46
C PHE A 606 15.73 -15.59 2.98
N VAL A 607 15.08 -15.80 4.13
CA VAL A 607 15.02 -17.10 4.81
C VAL A 607 13.57 -17.54 4.96
N MET A 608 13.32 -18.81 4.66
CA MET A 608 12.01 -19.43 4.80
C MET A 608 11.70 -19.72 6.27
N SER A 609 10.49 -19.39 6.71
CA SER A 609 9.99 -19.71 8.03
C SER A 609 9.55 -21.17 8.15
N SER A 610 9.41 -21.63 9.39
CA SER A 610 8.54 -22.78 9.70
C SER A 610 7.09 -22.48 9.28
N PRO A 611 6.28 -23.50 8.96
CA PRO A 611 4.90 -23.27 8.55
C PRO A 611 4.08 -22.72 9.72
N LEU A 612 3.15 -21.82 9.42
CA LEU A 612 2.12 -21.38 10.36
C LEU A 612 0.86 -22.23 10.19
N GLN A 613 0.11 -22.33 11.28
CA GLN A 613 -1.12 -23.11 11.38
C GLN A 613 -2.36 -22.23 11.49
N VAL A 614 -3.48 -22.75 11.01
CA VAL A 614 -4.84 -22.20 11.19
C VAL A 614 -5.78 -23.26 11.74
N GLY A 615 -6.92 -22.82 12.26
CA GLY A 615 -7.88 -23.68 12.95
C GLY A 615 -7.57 -23.85 14.44
N GLU A 616 -8.47 -24.52 15.14
CA GLU A 616 -8.41 -24.78 16.57
C GLU A 616 -8.81 -26.24 16.82
N ASN A 617 -8.47 -26.78 18.00
CA ASN A 617 -8.96 -28.10 18.38
C ASN A 617 -10.45 -28.00 18.72
N THR A 618 -11.32 -28.54 17.86
CA THR A 618 -12.76 -28.47 18.03
C THR A 618 -13.46 -29.66 17.35
N ASN A 619 -14.55 -30.11 17.97
CA ASN A 619 -15.48 -31.07 17.36
C ASN A 619 -16.69 -30.35 16.72
N ASP A 620 -16.76 -29.03 16.86
CA ASP A 620 -17.86 -28.18 16.41
C ASP A 620 -17.44 -27.43 15.13
N CYS A 621 -17.20 -28.21 14.06
CA CYS A 621 -16.92 -27.70 12.72
C CYS A 621 -17.96 -28.17 11.71
N TYR A 622 -18.11 -27.39 10.64
CA TYR A 622 -19.02 -27.65 9.55
C TYR A 622 -18.59 -28.88 8.74
N GLN A 623 -19.47 -29.88 8.68
CA GLN A 623 -19.20 -31.16 8.01
C GLN A 623 -19.59 -31.17 6.52
N GLY A 624 -20.40 -30.20 6.08
CA GLY A 624 -20.85 -30.12 4.69
C GLY A 624 -19.74 -29.67 3.74
N LYS A 625 -20.04 -29.66 2.44
CA LYS A 625 -19.10 -29.22 1.40
C LYS A 625 -19.04 -27.70 1.32
N VAL A 626 -17.86 -27.18 1.01
CA VAL A 626 -17.64 -25.75 0.76
C VAL A 626 -17.02 -25.55 -0.62
N ALA A 627 -17.61 -24.66 -1.40
CA ALA A 627 -17.09 -24.23 -2.70
C ALA A 627 -16.62 -22.77 -2.61
N ILE A 628 -15.42 -22.47 -3.09
CA ILE A 628 -14.88 -21.11 -3.15
C ILE A 628 -14.74 -20.70 -4.61
N LEU A 629 -15.26 -19.52 -4.97
CA LEU A 629 -15.13 -18.98 -6.33
C LEU A 629 -13.96 -18.00 -6.38
N VAL A 630 -13.09 -18.14 -7.38
CA VAL A 630 -11.92 -17.26 -7.59
C VAL A 630 -11.75 -16.89 -9.05
N ASN A 631 -11.04 -15.79 -9.32
CA ASN A 631 -10.67 -15.39 -10.68
C ASN A 631 -9.45 -14.44 -10.65
N GLU A 632 -9.16 -13.78 -11.75
CA GLU A 632 -8.02 -12.86 -11.90
C GLU A 632 -8.09 -11.58 -11.02
N ASP A 633 -9.25 -11.30 -10.41
CA ASP A 633 -9.42 -10.23 -9.40
C ASP A 633 -9.12 -10.72 -7.98
N THR A 634 -9.03 -12.03 -7.74
CA THR A 634 -8.58 -12.61 -6.47
C THR A 634 -7.06 -12.36 -6.34
N GLN A 635 -6.68 -11.42 -5.47
CA GLN A 635 -5.30 -10.95 -5.31
C GLN A 635 -4.98 -10.73 -3.81
N SER A 636 -3.71 -10.84 -3.42
CA SER A 636 -3.22 -10.39 -2.11
C SER A 636 -3.96 -11.09 -0.96
N SER A 637 -4.53 -10.34 -0.01
CA SER A 637 -5.31 -10.90 1.10
C SER A 637 -6.39 -11.88 0.64
N ALA A 638 -7.00 -11.67 -0.54
CA ALA A 638 -7.98 -12.61 -1.06
C ALA A 638 -7.38 -14.00 -1.35
N GLU A 639 -6.13 -14.07 -1.83
CA GLU A 639 -5.39 -15.32 -2.05
C GLU A 639 -5.06 -15.98 -0.71
N TYR A 640 -4.51 -15.20 0.24
CA TYR A 640 -4.16 -15.67 1.58
C TYR A 640 -5.34 -16.29 2.33
N HIS A 641 -6.54 -15.68 2.22
CA HIS A 641 -7.76 -16.22 2.83
C HIS A 641 -8.13 -17.58 2.23
N VAL A 642 -8.04 -17.73 0.91
CA VAL A 642 -8.37 -19.00 0.25
C VAL A 642 -7.34 -20.07 0.60
N MET A 643 -6.04 -19.75 0.65
CA MET A 643 -5.03 -20.68 1.12
C MET A 643 -5.35 -21.23 2.52
N ALA A 644 -5.76 -20.36 3.44
CA ALA A 644 -6.14 -20.78 4.78
C ALA A 644 -7.39 -21.68 4.80
N TYR A 645 -8.38 -21.40 3.95
CA TYR A 645 -9.60 -22.21 3.85
C TYR A 645 -9.33 -23.56 3.17
N GLN A 646 -8.44 -23.60 2.18
CA GLN A 646 -8.02 -24.83 1.48
C GLN A 646 -7.30 -25.84 2.38
N ALA A 647 -6.87 -25.45 3.57
CA ALA A 647 -6.35 -26.40 4.56
C ALA A 647 -7.42 -27.44 4.98
N ALA A 648 -8.72 -27.13 4.81
CA ALA A 648 -9.82 -28.03 5.13
C ALA A 648 -10.17 -28.97 3.96
N SER A 649 -10.32 -30.26 4.25
CA SER A 649 -10.54 -31.30 3.23
C SER A 649 -11.91 -31.26 2.53
N ASN A 650 -12.90 -30.56 3.11
CA ASN A 650 -14.23 -30.38 2.55
C ASN A 650 -14.37 -29.12 1.68
N VAL A 651 -13.28 -28.37 1.49
CA VAL A 651 -13.22 -27.16 0.65
C VAL A 651 -12.69 -27.51 -0.74
N LYS A 652 -13.37 -26.99 -1.78
CA LYS A 652 -12.87 -26.98 -3.16
C LYS A 652 -12.91 -25.57 -3.75
N VAL A 653 -11.91 -25.23 -4.56
CA VAL A 653 -11.78 -23.94 -5.24
C VAL A 653 -12.11 -24.08 -6.74
N PHE A 654 -12.99 -23.20 -7.23
CA PHE A 654 -13.50 -23.17 -8.60
C PHE A 654 -13.19 -21.84 -9.27
N GLY A 655 -12.78 -21.87 -10.53
CA GLY A 655 -12.64 -20.68 -11.36
C GLY A 655 -11.38 -20.62 -12.20
N SER A 656 -10.77 -19.44 -12.32
CA SER A 656 -9.61 -19.17 -13.17
C SER A 656 -8.39 -18.76 -12.33
N PRO A 657 -7.15 -18.83 -12.90
CA PRO A 657 -5.94 -18.42 -12.20
C PRO A 657 -6.08 -17.07 -11.50
N THR A 658 -5.67 -17.02 -10.23
CA THR A 658 -5.67 -15.82 -9.41
C THR A 658 -4.49 -14.92 -9.76
N ALA A 659 -4.38 -13.77 -9.08
CA ALA A 659 -3.37 -12.80 -9.42
C ALA A 659 -1.93 -13.29 -9.21
N GLY A 660 -1.69 -14.24 -8.30
CA GLY A 660 -0.33 -14.65 -7.96
C GLY A 660 0.47 -13.49 -7.42
N ALA A 661 -0.13 -12.71 -6.53
CA ALA A 661 0.50 -11.60 -5.83
C ALA A 661 0.03 -11.62 -4.39
N ASP A 662 0.37 -12.70 -3.69
CA ASP A 662 0.10 -12.86 -2.27
C ASP A 662 1.28 -12.30 -1.45
N GLY A 663 0.95 -11.54 -0.40
CA GLY A 663 1.91 -10.91 0.47
C GLY A 663 1.51 -9.51 0.93
N ASN A 664 2.04 -9.13 2.08
CA ASN A 664 1.94 -7.77 2.59
C ASN A 664 2.72 -6.82 1.67
N VAL A 665 2.23 -5.60 1.50
CA VAL A 665 2.92 -4.57 0.71
C VAL A 665 3.76 -3.65 1.58
N SER A 666 4.87 -3.19 1.02
CA SER A 666 5.72 -2.14 1.58
C SER A 666 5.74 -0.94 0.63
N SER A 667 5.37 0.25 1.13
CA SER A 667 5.29 1.48 0.33
C SER A 667 6.67 2.05 0.04
N ILE A 668 6.89 2.49 -1.19
CA ILE A 668 8.13 3.11 -1.66
C ILE A 668 7.82 4.52 -2.13
N GLU A 669 8.59 5.48 -1.62
CA GLU A 669 8.53 6.87 -2.00
C GLU A 669 9.73 7.20 -2.91
N LEU A 670 9.43 7.73 -4.09
CA LEU A 670 10.41 8.15 -5.11
C LEU A 670 10.36 9.68 -5.30
N PRO A 671 11.48 10.28 -5.76
CA PRO A 671 11.53 11.71 -6.08
C PRO A 671 10.37 12.17 -6.98
N GLY A 672 9.83 13.36 -6.70
CA GLY A 672 8.65 13.90 -7.38
C GLY A 672 7.33 13.44 -6.78
N ASN A 673 7.34 13.08 -5.49
CA ASN A 673 6.19 12.53 -4.77
C ASN A 673 5.55 11.35 -5.52
N GLN A 674 6.39 10.52 -6.15
CA GLN A 674 5.94 9.34 -6.86
C GLN A 674 5.88 8.16 -5.89
N ARG A 675 4.81 7.38 -5.96
CA ARG A 675 4.55 6.29 -5.02
C ARG A 675 4.44 4.96 -5.75
N THR A 676 5.20 3.97 -5.29
CA THR A 676 5.11 2.58 -5.72
C THR A 676 5.12 1.66 -4.49
N MET A 677 5.09 0.35 -4.69
CA MET A 677 5.14 -0.64 -3.61
C MET A 677 5.94 -1.88 -4.05
N LEU A 678 6.37 -2.68 -3.09
CA LEU A 678 6.82 -4.05 -3.31
C LEU A 678 6.05 -5.01 -2.40
N SER A 679 5.93 -6.28 -2.80
CA SER A 679 5.57 -7.34 -1.86
C SER A 679 6.70 -7.49 -0.83
N GLY A 680 6.40 -7.26 0.44
CA GLY A 680 7.38 -7.22 1.54
C GLY A 680 7.57 -8.55 2.27
N LEU A 681 6.77 -9.58 1.95
CA LEU A 681 6.90 -10.94 2.44
C LEU A 681 6.66 -11.92 1.30
N GLY A 682 7.48 -12.97 1.26
CA GLY A 682 7.24 -14.10 0.37
C GLY A 682 6.21 -15.04 0.98
N ILE A 683 5.23 -15.51 0.21
CA ILE A 683 4.14 -16.40 0.64
C ILE A 683 4.24 -17.72 -0.12
N TYR A 684 4.26 -18.80 0.64
CA TYR A 684 4.44 -20.15 0.12
C TYR A 684 3.45 -21.10 0.78
N TYR A 685 3.03 -22.13 0.06
CA TYR A 685 2.34 -23.27 0.67
C TYR A 685 3.26 -24.02 1.66
N PRO A 686 2.73 -24.86 2.57
CA PRO A 686 3.54 -25.61 3.53
C PRO A 686 4.59 -26.52 2.89
N ASP A 687 4.32 -26.98 1.67
CA ASP A 687 5.20 -27.78 0.81
C ASP A 687 6.20 -26.94 0.00
N GLN A 688 6.32 -25.65 0.31
CA GLN A 688 7.22 -24.66 -0.31
C GLN A 688 6.87 -24.27 -1.75
N ARG A 689 5.71 -24.67 -2.27
CA ARG A 689 5.25 -24.14 -3.57
C ARG A 689 4.97 -22.63 -3.46
N GLU A 690 5.51 -21.88 -4.41
CA GLU A 690 5.38 -20.42 -4.50
C GLU A 690 4.02 -20.00 -5.03
N THR A 691 3.47 -18.91 -4.50
CA THR A 691 2.20 -18.33 -4.99
C THR A 691 2.43 -17.17 -5.94
N GLN A 692 3.57 -16.48 -5.84
CA GLN A 692 3.90 -15.35 -6.72
C GLN A 692 3.95 -15.80 -8.18
N ARG A 693 3.31 -15.04 -9.08
CA ARG A 693 3.12 -15.34 -10.53
C ARG A 693 2.25 -16.56 -10.86
N VAL A 694 2.15 -17.54 -9.97
CA VAL A 694 1.39 -18.77 -10.22
C VAL A 694 -0.06 -18.65 -9.75
N GLY A 695 -0.29 -17.96 -8.63
CA GLY A 695 -1.57 -17.94 -7.94
C GLY A 695 -1.74 -19.10 -6.95
N ILE A 696 -2.93 -19.18 -6.36
CA ILE A 696 -3.30 -20.27 -5.46
C ILE A 696 -3.71 -21.52 -6.24
N LYS A 697 -3.74 -22.67 -5.55
CA LYS A 697 -4.25 -23.93 -6.10
C LYS A 697 -5.74 -23.78 -6.45
N ILE A 698 -6.11 -24.23 -7.65
CA ILE A 698 -7.50 -24.34 -8.09
C ILE A 698 -7.82 -25.82 -8.26
N ASP A 699 -8.90 -26.29 -7.66
CA ASP A 699 -9.30 -27.71 -7.72
C ASP A 699 -10.05 -28.01 -9.02
N GLU A 700 -10.90 -27.08 -9.48
CA GLU A 700 -11.63 -27.19 -10.75
C GLU A 700 -11.55 -25.89 -11.55
N ILE A 701 -10.82 -25.93 -12.67
CA ILE A 701 -10.71 -24.76 -13.56
C ILE A 701 -11.99 -24.60 -14.37
N VAL A 702 -12.65 -23.46 -14.20
CA VAL A 702 -13.85 -23.07 -14.94
C VAL A 702 -13.71 -21.61 -15.36
N LYS A 703 -13.89 -21.34 -16.66
CA LYS A 703 -13.78 -20.00 -17.22
C LYS A 703 -15.13 -19.61 -17.85
N PRO A 704 -15.59 -18.35 -17.70
CA PRO A 704 -16.74 -17.88 -18.45
C PRO A 704 -16.54 -18.03 -19.96
N SER A 705 -17.62 -18.34 -20.67
CA SER A 705 -17.69 -18.40 -22.13
C SER A 705 -18.46 -17.19 -22.67
N ILE A 706 -18.21 -16.83 -23.93
CA ILE A 706 -18.95 -15.74 -24.58
C ILE A 706 -20.44 -16.07 -24.64
N LYS A 707 -20.76 -17.36 -24.88
CA LYS A 707 -22.12 -17.87 -24.86
C LYS A 707 -22.77 -17.70 -23.47
N GLY A 708 -22.09 -18.12 -22.41
CA GLY A 708 -22.57 -17.96 -21.04
C GLY A 708 -22.86 -16.52 -20.68
N ILE A 709 -21.97 -15.59 -21.05
CA ILE A 709 -22.18 -14.15 -20.85
C ILE A 709 -23.43 -13.63 -21.58
N ARG A 710 -23.66 -14.04 -22.84
CA ARG A 710 -24.86 -13.67 -23.60
C ARG A 710 -26.15 -14.23 -23.00
N GLU A 711 -26.06 -15.42 -22.42
CA GLU A 711 -27.18 -16.10 -21.76
C GLU A 711 -27.41 -15.63 -20.31
N GLY A 712 -26.58 -14.71 -19.79
CA GLY A 712 -26.67 -14.22 -18.41
C GLY A 712 -26.27 -15.27 -17.36
N ARG A 713 -25.47 -16.27 -17.75
CA ARG A 713 -25.04 -17.39 -16.92
C ARG A 713 -23.72 -17.13 -16.21
N ASP A 714 -23.59 -17.67 -15.00
CA ASP A 714 -22.35 -17.72 -14.24
C ASP A 714 -21.87 -19.18 -14.16
N GLU A 715 -21.14 -19.62 -15.19
CA GLU A 715 -20.67 -21.01 -15.33
C GLU A 715 -19.79 -21.45 -14.16
N VAL A 716 -19.07 -20.53 -13.51
CA VAL A 716 -18.25 -20.83 -12.33
C VAL A 716 -19.13 -21.13 -11.12
N MET A 717 -20.18 -20.32 -10.90
CA MET A 717 -21.19 -20.57 -9.87
C MET A 717 -21.97 -21.86 -10.14
N GLU A 718 -22.41 -22.10 -11.37
CA GLU A 718 -23.12 -23.32 -11.76
C GLU A 718 -22.32 -24.57 -11.39
N LYS A 719 -21.02 -24.60 -11.72
CA LYS A 719 -20.15 -25.73 -11.39
C LYS A 719 -19.97 -25.94 -9.88
N ALA A 720 -19.84 -24.86 -9.13
CA ALA A 720 -19.79 -24.93 -7.67
C ALA A 720 -21.09 -25.51 -7.09
N LEU A 721 -22.26 -25.10 -7.59
CA LEU A 721 -23.55 -25.61 -7.14
C LEU A 721 -23.77 -27.09 -7.50
N GLU A 722 -23.27 -27.55 -8.66
CA GLU A 722 -23.24 -28.98 -9.00
C GLU A 722 -22.48 -29.79 -7.95
N TYR A 723 -21.27 -29.35 -7.57
CA TYR A 723 -20.44 -30.02 -6.57
C TYR A 723 -21.11 -30.11 -5.18
N LEU A 724 -21.81 -29.04 -4.78
CA LEU A 724 -22.54 -28.98 -3.50
C LEU A 724 -23.85 -29.79 -3.51
N SER A 725 -24.38 -30.10 -4.69
CA SER A 725 -25.64 -30.84 -4.84
C SER A 725 -25.46 -32.35 -4.80
N GLN A 726 -24.31 -32.83 -5.27
CA GLN A 726 -23.82 -34.21 -5.09
C GLN A 726 -23.54 -34.53 -3.62
#